data_AF-A0A803SNN8-F1
#
_entry.id   AF-A0A803SNN8-F1
#
_cell.length_a   1.000
_cell.length_b   1.000
_cell.length_c   1.000
_cell.angle_alpha   90.00
_cell.angle_beta   90.00
_cell.angle_gamma   90.00
#
_symmetry.space_group_name_H-M   'P 1'
#
loop_
_entity.id
_entity.type
_entity.pdbx_description
1 polymer ?
#
loop_
_entity_poly.entity_id
_entity_poly.type
_entity_poly.pdbx_seq_one_letter_code
_entity_poly.pdbx_strand_id
1 'polypeptide(L)'
;MESQIRVYSNNINGLNSPNKRNKVFNNIKKGNYDIVALQETHIAQRHVAYLTQKHMGKEFYSSSLEKKRGVVIYVKEKISANIAFKDNDGRFVGIVAQIENKKILICNIYAPNGPKTQFIKSLREKIWEQEFEDLIILGDFNGVMNLEMDRTREIKGQKKKGGGTLPRGFLNLKQELNLQDVWRIHHSKERDFTFYSNRHQEWSRIDMVWASNCLSTKISKIEILTRTHSDHNPIKLIINDSKRIWRWKLNDVLFKSEEDINRNKELLKEYFQMNDTGETSIQTIWDASKAVMRGHFIRQKSWMNKQKNQKLQKVQELIREMEDKLKKSPKQQEYKKKLEMLQVQKDNLELDQLAKKLKYIKQDHFQNANKPNRWLARKIGRKKQKGHISKIEEGGKSYWTDKDIINQFEKFYKDLYKNDQIKKEEIMKYLNKRNLQKISEKQRENLNKPINEQEIKTAIRKMDSNKAPGPDGFTAAYYKTFEQELIPYLIKLMNGILNQEKIPETWKEANITIIHKEGSDPVNVKNYRPISLLNIDYKIFTSILSERMKKFLMDLIKEEQTGFLPNRHLRDNVRIIIDIIEYYEVNSQKEMALMAVDAEKAFDNINWDFFKILMKEIDIGYQFLNAIEAIYKEQTAKILINGSESKTIKIQKGTRQGCPLSPLIFIFAIEILLNVIREDPNLKGTKIRNLHYKIRAFADDLIFIIENPTEDIQKWIEKINDFGLVAGFKLNKKKSMILTKNMNKKEQEKLKEISGIQITNKINYLGINITAKNSQLLKNNYEEKWAVIKKNLEDWKTLKLSLLGRISVIKMNILPKMLFLFQNLPIIRNQTLFQKWKKDLSKFVWQGKRPRIKHTNLIDETKRGGLGMPDLRLYYEACALLYVKDWTTLKRESIINLEGHDLRTSWHAYLWYDKTKLEKIFCNHFIRSAAIKIWNKYKARIYPKTPLWISPLEACQRRLSGMEKGPLYKDIVVQVGGQPEMRTQEDINVKFTNISWFQHRQLRESFNKDRKQGFMDKETFWDRIMTSEKKVITKLYRQLLEWATEEETVKECMTKWAVNFGRTIRMEQWEIMWNRKMKQMYSYDLKENLIKMFYRWYITPQKLGYYYKDMNTACWKCKQHEGTFFHMWWTCDKAKKYWKIIHESMQKILKTNHQFKPEFFLLGITELKLTENEELLINYMTTAARIIYAKYWRQEETPDADQWLLKLMEIKNMDRLTYIITKHQGVPRRSTDWKPVLVYIQQRRMTTFIQ
;
A
#
# COMPACT_ATOMS: atom_id res chain seq x y z
N MET A 1 11.73 34.70 -16.27
CA MET A 1 10.91 34.64 -17.50
C MET A 1 10.47 33.20 -17.70
N GLU A 2 9.16 32.96 -17.66
CA GLU A 2 8.56 31.63 -17.88
C GLU A 2 8.57 31.32 -19.38
N SER A 3 9.05 30.13 -19.78
CA SER A 3 8.82 29.63 -21.14
C SER A 3 7.32 29.40 -21.32
N GLN A 4 6.77 29.67 -22.50
CA GLN A 4 5.37 29.35 -22.81
C GLN A 4 5.32 28.48 -24.06
N ILE A 5 4.50 27.43 -24.02
CA ILE A 5 4.22 26.58 -25.17
C ILE A 5 2.80 26.86 -25.64
N ARG A 6 2.68 27.28 -26.90
CA ARG A 6 1.39 27.61 -27.53
C ARG A 6 0.90 26.43 -28.36
N VAL A 7 -0.28 25.91 -28.05
CA VAL A 7 -0.91 24.81 -28.80
C VAL A 7 -2.17 25.29 -29.49
N TYR A 8 -2.35 24.89 -30.75
CA TYR A 8 -3.52 25.18 -31.58
C TYR A 8 -4.15 23.87 -32.05
N SER A 9 -5.47 23.73 -31.93
CA SER A 9 -6.23 22.61 -32.47
C SER A 9 -7.40 23.11 -33.31
N ASN A 10 -7.62 22.52 -34.49
CA ASN A 10 -8.78 22.86 -35.30
C ASN A 10 -9.22 21.70 -36.22
N ASN A 11 -10.52 21.46 -36.30
CA ASN A 11 -11.11 20.67 -37.37
C ASN A 11 -11.24 21.57 -38.61
N ILE A 12 -10.70 21.13 -39.75
CA ILE A 12 -10.62 21.98 -40.95
C ILE A 12 -11.67 21.62 -42.01
N ASN A 13 -12.30 20.45 -41.92
CA ASN A 13 -13.23 19.94 -42.93
C ASN A 13 -12.64 20.04 -44.35
N GLY A 14 -11.48 19.42 -44.55
CA GLY A 14 -10.79 19.25 -45.82
C GLY A 14 -9.75 20.32 -46.19
N LEU A 15 -8.60 19.86 -46.69
CA LEU A 15 -7.46 20.65 -47.19
C LEU A 15 -7.15 20.39 -48.68
N ASN A 16 -8.08 19.78 -49.42
CA ASN A 16 -7.87 19.44 -50.83
C ASN A 16 -7.77 20.66 -51.75
N SER A 17 -8.50 21.75 -51.46
CA SER A 17 -8.43 22.99 -52.23
C SER A 17 -7.11 23.74 -51.91
N PRO A 18 -6.28 24.07 -52.91
CA PRO A 18 -5.06 24.85 -52.70
C PRO A 18 -5.31 26.22 -52.04
N ASN A 19 -6.40 26.90 -52.44
CA ASN A 19 -6.78 28.20 -51.88
C ASN A 19 -7.13 28.09 -50.39
N LYS A 20 -7.94 27.10 -50.00
CA LYS A 20 -8.28 26.85 -48.59
C LYS A 20 -7.03 26.47 -47.79
N ARG A 21 -6.19 25.59 -48.34
CA ARG A 21 -4.94 25.14 -47.71
C ARG A 21 -3.98 26.28 -47.42
N ASN A 22 -3.72 27.15 -48.41
CA ASN A 22 -2.83 28.30 -48.26
C ASN A 22 -3.37 29.31 -47.22
N LYS A 23 -4.68 29.59 -47.24
CA LYS A 23 -5.33 30.47 -46.26
C LYS A 23 -5.21 29.93 -44.83
N VAL A 24 -5.51 28.64 -44.63
CA VAL A 24 -5.40 27.96 -43.32
C VAL A 24 -3.95 28.00 -42.82
N PHE A 25 -2.98 27.63 -43.65
CA PHE A 25 -1.57 27.60 -43.23
C PHE A 25 -1.00 28.99 -42.94
N ASN A 26 -1.34 30.01 -43.74
CA ASN A 26 -0.93 31.39 -43.47
C ASN A 26 -1.53 31.94 -42.16
N ASN A 27 -2.77 31.58 -41.83
CA ASN A 27 -3.38 31.99 -40.56
C ASN A 27 -2.69 31.34 -39.35
N ILE A 28 -2.41 30.03 -39.43
CA ILE A 28 -1.67 29.32 -38.39
C ILE A 28 -0.26 29.92 -38.21
N LYS A 29 0.40 30.29 -39.31
CA LYS A 29 1.71 30.95 -39.29
C LYS A 29 1.68 32.27 -38.51
N LYS A 30 0.65 33.12 -38.70
CA LYS A 30 0.49 34.38 -37.95
C LYS A 30 0.36 34.17 -36.45
N GLY A 31 -0.23 33.06 -36.00
CA GLY A 31 -0.43 32.76 -34.58
C GLY A 31 0.82 32.31 -33.81
N ASN A 32 1.93 32.04 -34.51
CA ASN A 32 3.21 31.61 -33.95
C ASN A 32 3.10 30.45 -32.93
N TYR A 33 2.32 29.42 -33.26
CA TYR A 33 2.09 28.24 -32.42
C TYR A 33 3.29 27.29 -32.43
N ASP A 34 3.50 26.55 -31.33
CA ASP A 34 4.59 25.58 -31.20
C ASP A 34 4.15 24.16 -31.55
N ILE A 35 2.88 23.85 -31.28
CA ILE A 35 2.24 22.58 -31.62
C ILE A 35 0.91 22.90 -32.29
N VAL A 36 0.66 22.32 -33.46
CA VAL A 36 -0.55 22.52 -34.26
C VAL A 36 -1.18 21.17 -34.55
N ALA A 37 -2.43 20.96 -34.20
CA ALA A 37 -3.17 19.73 -34.46
C ALA A 37 -4.38 20.01 -35.34
N LEU A 38 -4.44 19.38 -36.52
CA LEU A 38 -5.54 19.54 -37.46
C LEU A 38 -6.32 18.22 -37.60
N GLN A 39 -7.64 18.32 -37.62
CA GLN A 39 -8.57 17.20 -37.87
C GLN A 39 -9.27 17.36 -39.22
N GLU A 40 -9.82 16.25 -39.74
CA GLU A 40 -10.48 16.16 -41.05
C GLU A 40 -9.68 16.78 -42.21
N THR A 41 -8.41 16.40 -42.38
CA THR A 41 -7.59 16.96 -43.47
C THR A 41 -8.08 16.54 -44.87
N HIS A 42 -8.77 15.41 -44.98
CA HIS A 42 -9.24 14.79 -46.25
C HIS A 42 -8.14 14.54 -47.30
N ILE A 43 -6.86 14.55 -46.87
CA ILE A 43 -5.72 14.22 -47.72
C ILE A 43 -5.50 12.71 -47.71
N ALA A 44 -5.66 12.08 -48.87
CA ALA A 44 -5.39 10.66 -49.07
C ALA A 44 -3.89 10.32 -48.90
N GLN A 45 -3.57 9.08 -48.53
CA GLN A 45 -2.18 8.62 -48.33
C GLN A 45 -1.24 8.92 -49.52
N ARG A 46 -1.75 8.88 -50.75
CA ARG A 46 -1.00 9.22 -51.97
C ARG A 46 -0.63 10.71 -52.11
N HIS A 47 -1.30 11.61 -51.39
CA HIS A 47 -1.14 13.06 -51.52
C HIS A 47 -0.56 13.73 -50.26
N VAL A 48 0.11 12.96 -49.39
CA VAL A 48 0.57 13.49 -48.09
C VAL A 48 1.62 14.59 -48.23
N ALA A 49 2.32 14.70 -49.37
CA ALA A 49 3.21 15.82 -49.66
C ALA A 49 2.54 17.20 -49.48
N TYR A 50 1.21 17.30 -49.62
CA TYR A 50 0.46 18.54 -49.36
C TYR A 50 0.42 18.97 -47.89
N LEU A 51 0.73 18.07 -46.95
CA LEU A 51 0.82 18.36 -45.53
C LEU A 51 2.23 18.83 -45.13
N THR A 52 3.26 18.63 -45.96
CA THR A 52 4.62 19.04 -45.60
C THR A 52 4.75 20.57 -45.65
N GLN A 53 5.03 21.19 -44.49
CA GLN A 53 5.16 22.65 -44.35
C GLN A 53 6.39 22.99 -43.49
N LYS A 54 7.51 23.38 -44.14
CA LYS A 54 8.79 23.64 -43.46
C LYS A 54 8.68 24.61 -42.27
N HIS A 55 7.83 25.62 -42.38
CA HIS A 55 7.67 26.65 -41.35
C HIS A 55 6.84 26.21 -40.12
N MET A 56 6.09 25.10 -40.21
CA MET A 56 5.33 24.55 -39.09
C MET A 56 6.12 23.53 -38.26
N GLY A 57 7.33 23.17 -38.72
CA GLY A 57 8.17 22.14 -38.15
C GLY A 57 7.80 20.75 -38.66
N LYS A 58 8.13 19.72 -37.87
CA LYS A 58 7.99 18.32 -38.24
C LYS A 58 6.53 17.86 -38.18
N GLU A 59 6.04 17.25 -39.25
CA GLU A 59 4.69 16.71 -39.37
C GLU A 59 4.57 15.24 -38.94
N PHE A 60 3.47 14.93 -38.26
CA PHE A 60 3.07 13.58 -37.86
C PHE A 60 1.61 13.37 -38.22
N TYR A 61 1.31 12.42 -39.12
CA TYR A 61 -0.04 12.29 -39.67
C TYR A 61 -0.57 10.85 -39.67
N SER A 62 -1.89 10.76 -39.76
CA SER A 62 -2.64 9.56 -40.12
C SER A 62 -3.66 9.95 -41.21
N SER A 63 -3.65 9.25 -42.34
CA SER A 63 -4.52 9.52 -43.50
C SER A 63 -5.17 8.23 -43.98
N SER A 64 -6.42 8.30 -44.43
CA SER A 64 -7.09 7.17 -45.08
C SER A 64 -6.65 6.99 -46.54
N LEU A 65 -6.93 5.81 -47.11
CA LEU A 65 -6.72 5.54 -48.55
C LEU A 65 -7.55 6.49 -49.43
N GLU A 66 -8.78 6.78 -49.00
CA GLU A 66 -9.70 7.69 -49.67
C GLU A 66 -9.55 9.14 -49.15
N LYS A 67 -10.01 10.13 -49.92
CA LYS A 67 -10.04 11.56 -49.54
C LYS A 67 -11.19 11.87 -48.54
N LYS A 68 -11.31 11.08 -47.47
CA LYS A 68 -12.43 11.20 -46.50
C LYS A 68 -11.98 11.52 -45.08
N ARG A 69 -10.76 11.15 -44.66
CA ARG A 69 -10.33 11.24 -43.26
C ARG A 69 -8.85 11.55 -43.16
N GLY A 70 -8.46 12.26 -42.11
CA GLY A 70 -7.06 12.41 -41.77
C GLY A 70 -6.84 13.38 -40.62
N VAL A 71 -5.79 13.14 -39.84
CA VAL A 71 -5.34 13.97 -38.73
C VAL A 71 -3.85 14.24 -38.86
N VAL A 72 -3.38 15.43 -38.46
CA VAL A 72 -1.97 15.80 -38.48
C VAL A 72 -1.59 16.60 -37.24
N ILE A 73 -0.37 16.40 -36.74
CA ILE A 73 0.26 17.21 -35.70
C ILE A 73 1.56 17.78 -36.25
N TYR A 74 1.75 19.10 -36.18
CA TYR A 74 3.01 19.77 -36.45
C TYR A 74 3.69 20.16 -35.14
N VAL A 75 5.00 19.99 -35.08
CA VAL A 75 5.82 20.33 -33.91
C VAL A 75 7.05 21.11 -34.36
N LYS A 76 7.23 22.33 -33.83
CA LYS A 76 8.44 23.14 -34.09
C LYS A 76 9.72 22.42 -33.65
N GLU A 77 10.80 22.65 -34.37
CA GLU A 77 12.10 21.98 -34.18
C GLU A 77 12.70 22.14 -32.77
N LYS A 78 12.34 23.22 -32.06
CA LYS A 78 12.74 23.42 -30.65
C LYS A 78 12.18 22.37 -29.68
N ILE A 79 11.18 21.57 -30.10
CA ILE A 79 10.57 20.49 -29.31
C ILE A 79 10.90 19.15 -29.99
N SER A 80 11.67 18.30 -29.32
CA SER A 80 11.96 16.95 -29.81
C SER A 80 10.71 16.07 -29.73
N ALA A 81 10.19 15.61 -30.87
CA ALA A 81 9.02 14.73 -30.91
C ALA A 81 9.22 13.51 -31.82
N ASN A 82 8.63 12.37 -31.42
CA ASN A 82 8.62 11.11 -32.16
C ASN A 82 7.21 10.53 -32.24
N ILE A 83 6.90 9.84 -33.34
CA ILE A 83 5.61 9.15 -33.50
C ILE A 83 5.51 8.00 -32.51
N ALA A 84 4.40 7.95 -31.78
CA ALA A 84 4.11 6.89 -30.81
C ALA A 84 3.23 5.80 -31.45
N PHE A 85 2.16 6.23 -32.13
CA PHE A 85 1.25 5.37 -32.87
C PHE A 85 0.40 6.18 -33.86
N LYS A 86 -0.16 5.49 -34.85
CA LYS A 86 -1.20 5.99 -35.74
C LYS A 86 -2.15 4.84 -36.08
N ASP A 87 -3.35 5.17 -36.54
CA ASP A 87 -4.24 4.21 -37.18
C ASP A 87 -4.06 4.22 -38.71
N ASN A 88 -4.75 3.31 -39.39
CA ASN A 88 -4.76 3.26 -40.86
C ASN A 88 -5.98 3.98 -41.47
N ASP A 89 -6.98 4.33 -40.65
CA ASP A 89 -8.25 4.92 -41.09
C ASP A 89 -8.24 6.46 -41.05
N GLY A 90 -7.12 7.09 -40.69
CA GLY A 90 -7.00 8.55 -40.58
C GLY A 90 -7.75 9.15 -39.39
N ARG A 91 -7.98 8.38 -38.32
CA ARG A 91 -8.80 8.78 -37.16
C ARG A 91 -7.99 9.24 -35.95
N PHE A 92 -6.74 8.79 -35.77
CA PHE A 92 -5.91 9.29 -34.68
C PHE A 92 -4.40 9.16 -34.95
N VAL A 93 -3.64 10.11 -34.41
CA VAL A 93 -2.18 10.06 -34.35
C VAL A 93 -1.72 10.48 -32.96
N GLY A 94 -0.78 9.72 -32.40
CA GLY A 94 -0.16 9.97 -31.11
C GLY A 94 1.34 10.22 -31.27
N ILE A 95 1.85 11.28 -30.64
CA ILE A 95 3.27 11.61 -30.61
C ILE A 95 3.77 11.71 -29.17
N VAL A 96 5.02 11.31 -28.92
CA VAL A 96 5.72 11.61 -27.67
C VAL A 96 6.58 12.83 -27.90
N ALA A 97 6.17 13.96 -27.32
CA ALA A 97 6.93 15.20 -27.30
C ALA A 97 7.75 15.27 -26.01
N GLN A 98 9.04 15.57 -26.16
CA GLN A 98 9.95 15.86 -25.06
C GLN A 98 9.88 17.35 -24.77
N ILE A 99 9.10 17.70 -23.76
CA ILE A 99 8.97 19.06 -23.26
C ILE A 99 9.71 19.11 -21.92
N GLU A 100 10.82 19.84 -21.88
CA GLU A 100 11.84 19.77 -20.82
C GLU A 100 12.40 18.33 -20.61
N ASN A 101 12.43 17.86 -19.35
CA ASN A 101 12.80 16.51 -18.94
C ASN A 101 11.61 15.53 -18.89
N LYS A 102 10.43 15.92 -19.43
CA LYS A 102 9.23 15.08 -19.42
C LYS A 102 8.83 14.61 -20.82
N LYS A 103 8.37 13.36 -20.87
CA LYS A 103 7.69 12.78 -22.05
C LYS A 103 6.19 13.07 -21.96
N ILE A 104 5.66 13.92 -22.82
CA ILE A 104 4.23 14.20 -22.95
C ILE A 104 3.69 13.46 -24.18
N LEU A 105 2.68 12.61 -23.98
CA LEU A 105 1.96 11.98 -25.09
C LEU A 105 0.86 12.93 -25.55
N ILE A 106 0.89 13.33 -26.82
CA ILE A 106 -0.13 14.18 -27.43
C ILE A 106 -0.86 13.35 -28.49
N CYS A 107 -2.15 13.15 -28.30
CA CYS A 107 -3.03 12.42 -29.18
C CYS A 107 -3.98 13.38 -29.89
N ASN A 108 -3.88 13.46 -31.20
CA ASN A 108 -4.85 14.13 -32.04
C ASN A 108 -5.87 13.11 -32.53
N ILE A 109 -7.16 13.34 -32.25
CA ILE A 109 -8.25 12.41 -32.57
C ILE A 109 -9.34 13.03 -33.44
N TYR A 110 -9.96 12.17 -34.24
CA TYR A 110 -11.17 12.42 -35.00
C TYR A 110 -12.11 11.21 -34.81
N ALA A 111 -13.00 11.27 -33.82
CA ALA A 111 -13.86 10.16 -33.45
C ALA A 111 -14.96 9.92 -34.51
N PRO A 112 -15.45 8.69 -34.70
CA PRO A 112 -16.50 8.41 -35.68
C PRO A 112 -17.89 8.91 -35.21
N ASN A 113 -18.73 9.31 -36.17
CA ASN A 113 -20.14 9.69 -35.93
C ASN A 113 -21.00 8.50 -35.46
N GLY A 114 -20.68 7.27 -35.90
CA GLY A 114 -21.36 6.03 -35.53
C GLY A 114 -20.84 5.35 -34.24
N PRO A 115 -20.87 4.01 -34.15
CA PRO A 115 -20.41 3.27 -32.97
C PRO A 115 -18.93 3.54 -32.65
N LYS A 116 -18.68 4.23 -31.54
CA LYS A 116 -17.32 4.61 -31.09
C LYS A 116 -16.59 3.50 -30.31
N THR A 117 -17.21 2.33 -30.08
CA THR A 117 -16.69 1.29 -29.19
C THR A 117 -15.33 0.73 -29.62
N GLN A 118 -15.17 0.38 -30.90
CA GLN A 118 -13.92 -0.16 -31.44
C GLN A 118 -12.82 0.90 -31.49
N PHE A 119 -13.17 2.13 -31.86
CA PHE A 119 -12.27 3.29 -31.84
C PHE A 119 -11.71 3.51 -30.42
N ILE A 120 -12.57 3.58 -29.40
CA ILE A 120 -12.15 3.78 -28.00
C ILE A 120 -11.27 2.62 -27.53
N LYS A 121 -11.63 1.37 -27.87
CA LYS A 121 -10.83 0.20 -27.50
C LYS A 121 -9.42 0.28 -28.12
N SER A 122 -9.33 0.58 -29.42
CA SER A 122 -8.06 0.71 -30.13
C SER A 122 -7.21 1.86 -29.58
N LEU A 123 -7.79 3.05 -29.41
CA LEU A 123 -7.11 4.21 -28.82
C LEU A 123 -6.61 3.90 -27.41
N ARG A 124 -7.44 3.27 -26.57
CA ARG A 124 -7.09 2.86 -25.21
C ARG A 124 -5.92 1.88 -25.19
N GLU A 125 -5.95 0.86 -26.05
CA GLU A 125 -4.87 -0.13 -26.18
C GLU A 125 -3.56 0.53 -26.66
N LYS A 126 -3.62 1.42 -27.65
CA LYS A 126 -2.46 2.15 -28.18
C LYS A 126 -1.84 3.11 -27.17
N ILE A 127 -2.64 3.92 -26.48
CA ILE A 127 -2.18 4.73 -25.34
C ILE A 127 -1.56 3.81 -24.28
N TRP A 128 -2.14 2.63 -24.08
CA TRP A 128 -1.62 1.62 -23.16
C TRP A 128 -0.36 0.87 -23.61
N GLU A 129 0.14 1.10 -24.81
CA GLU A 129 1.43 0.57 -25.25
C GLU A 129 2.58 1.54 -24.99
N GLN A 130 2.29 2.83 -24.76
CA GLN A 130 3.29 3.89 -24.67
C GLN A 130 3.75 4.19 -23.23
N GLU A 131 4.98 4.72 -23.12
CA GLU A 131 5.56 5.30 -21.91
C GLU A 131 5.48 6.84 -21.98
N PHE A 132 4.74 7.44 -21.05
CA PHE A 132 4.56 8.89 -20.94
C PHE A 132 4.37 9.31 -19.49
N GLU A 133 4.65 10.57 -19.17
CA GLU A 133 4.40 11.17 -17.85
C GLU A 133 3.07 11.90 -17.80
N ASP A 134 2.79 12.69 -18.82
CA ASP A 134 1.58 13.49 -18.98
C ASP A 134 0.93 13.19 -20.35
N LEU A 135 -0.39 13.36 -20.46
CA LEU A 135 -1.18 13.04 -21.64
C LEU A 135 -2.09 14.20 -22.01
N ILE A 136 -2.13 14.53 -23.30
CA ILE A 136 -3.13 15.39 -23.93
C ILE A 136 -3.86 14.57 -24.99
N ILE A 137 -5.18 14.52 -24.92
CA ILE A 137 -6.04 14.08 -26.02
C ILE A 137 -6.81 15.30 -26.49
N LEU A 138 -6.66 15.67 -27.75
CA LEU A 138 -7.33 16.82 -28.34
C LEU A 138 -7.89 16.49 -29.72
N GLY A 139 -8.85 17.28 -30.16
CA GLY A 139 -9.50 17.16 -31.46
C GLY A 139 -11.00 16.95 -31.34
N ASP A 140 -11.58 16.33 -32.36
CA ASP A 140 -13.02 16.18 -32.50
C ASP A 140 -13.49 14.83 -31.92
N PHE A 141 -14.33 14.90 -30.88
CA PHE A 141 -14.88 13.73 -30.21
C PHE A 141 -16.24 13.29 -30.78
N ASN A 142 -16.84 14.07 -31.69
CA ASN A 142 -18.14 13.83 -32.29
C ASN A 142 -19.24 13.49 -31.25
N GLY A 143 -19.23 14.21 -30.12
CA GLY A 143 -20.17 14.09 -29.02
C GLY A 143 -19.83 15.03 -27.87
N VAL A 144 -20.83 15.45 -27.10
CA VAL A 144 -20.69 16.42 -26.01
C VAL A 144 -20.61 15.75 -24.63
N MET A 145 -20.04 16.45 -23.63
CA MET A 145 -19.97 15.97 -22.24
C MET A 145 -21.28 16.21 -21.48
N ASN A 146 -21.88 17.39 -21.61
CA ASN A 146 -23.14 17.76 -20.97
C ASN A 146 -24.07 18.45 -21.99
N LEU A 147 -25.27 17.91 -22.20
CA LEU A 147 -26.22 18.46 -23.18
C LEU A 147 -26.67 19.90 -22.87
N GLU A 148 -26.87 20.24 -21.60
CA GLU A 148 -27.36 21.56 -21.19
C GLU A 148 -26.29 22.65 -21.38
N MET A 149 -25.04 22.32 -21.04
CA MET A 149 -23.92 23.27 -21.03
C MET A 149 -23.13 23.33 -22.34
N ASP A 150 -23.18 22.26 -23.16
CA ASP A 150 -22.39 22.12 -24.39
C ASP A 150 -23.25 22.15 -25.67
N ARG A 151 -24.56 22.41 -25.57
CA ARG A 151 -25.46 22.67 -26.71
C ARG A 151 -26.40 23.83 -26.46
N THR A 152 -26.96 24.41 -27.51
CA THR A 152 -27.92 25.52 -27.42
C THR A 152 -29.38 25.10 -27.17
N ARG A 153 -29.83 23.94 -27.67
CA ARG A 153 -31.27 23.57 -27.69
C ARG A 153 -31.71 22.74 -26.47
N GLU A 154 -32.81 23.15 -25.82
CA GLU A 154 -33.57 22.33 -24.87
C GLU A 154 -34.35 21.23 -25.62
N ILE A 155 -34.18 19.97 -25.23
CA ILE A 155 -34.99 18.87 -25.76
C ILE A 155 -36.36 18.91 -25.08
N LYS A 156 -37.28 19.74 -25.59
CA LYS A 156 -38.71 19.60 -25.24
C LYS A 156 -39.28 18.39 -25.98
N GLY A 157 -39.63 17.36 -25.23
CA GLY A 157 -40.63 16.37 -25.64
C GLY A 157 -40.24 15.37 -26.74
N GLN A 158 -39.13 14.64 -26.62
CA GLN A 158 -39.01 13.28 -27.18
C GLN A 158 -37.85 12.52 -26.52
N LYS A 159 -38.16 11.42 -25.81
CA LYS A 159 -37.16 10.48 -25.26
C LYS A 159 -36.44 9.74 -26.40
N LYS A 160 -35.44 10.35 -27.04
CA LYS A 160 -34.37 9.59 -27.71
C LYS A 160 -33.23 9.34 -26.73
N LYS A 161 -33.12 8.09 -26.26
CA LYS A 161 -31.97 7.60 -25.48
C LYS A 161 -30.67 7.83 -26.27
N GLY A 162 -29.84 8.78 -25.83
CA GLY A 162 -28.39 8.79 -26.12
C GLY A 162 -27.91 9.46 -27.42
N GLY A 163 -28.74 10.21 -28.15
CA GLY A 163 -28.30 10.94 -29.34
C GLY A 163 -27.47 12.18 -28.98
N GLY A 164 -26.13 12.11 -29.09
CA GLY A 164 -25.25 13.29 -29.05
C GLY A 164 -24.34 13.45 -27.84
N THR A 165 -24.53 12.68 -26.76
CA THR A 165 -23.58 12.62 -25.63
C THR A 165 -22.43 11.65 -25.91
N LEU A 166 -21.30 11.87 -25.24
CA LEU A 166 -20.20 10.91 -25.32
C LEU A 166 -20.59 9.56 -24.71
N PRO A 167 -20.29 8.45 -25.39
CA PRO A 167 -20.61 7.12 -24.88
C PRO A 167 -19.83 6.83 -23.59
N ARG A 168 -20.38 5.95 -22.75
CA ARG A 168 -19.76 5.53 -21.47
C ARG A 168 -18.30 5.09 -21.62
N GLY A 169 -17.90 4.56 -22.78
CA GLY A 169 -16.52 4.18 -23.06
C GLY A 169 -15.52 5.36 -22.96
N PHE A 170 -15.91 6.55 -23.42
CA PHE A 170 -15.08 7.77 -23.32
C PHE A 170 -15.01 8.28 -21.87
N LEU A 171 -16.13 8.22 -21.14
CA LEU A 171 -16.16 8.56 -19.71
C LEU A 171 -15.27 7.62 -18.89
N ASN A 172 -15.32 6.31 -19.20
CA ASN A 172 -14.43 5.33 -18.59
C ASN A 172 -12.96 5.62 -18.94
N LEU A 173 -12.65 5.95 -20.19
CA LEU A 173 -11.30 6.31 -20.61
C LEU A 173 -10.78 7.55 -19.86
N LYS A 174 -11.61 8.60 -19.76
CA LYS A 174 -11.31 9.83 -19.01
C LYS A 174 -11.03 9.54 -17.54
N GLN A 175 -11.87 8.74 -16.89
CA GLN A 175 -11.69 8.33 -15.49
C GLN A 175 -10.45 7.44 -15.30
N GLU A 176 -10.22 6.48 -16.21
CA GLU A 176 -9.09 5.57 -16.15
C GLU A 176 -7.74 6.26 -16.35
N LEU A 177 -7.70 7.31 -17.17
CA LEU A 177 -6.48 8.08 -17.45
C LEU A 177 -6.37 9.36 -16.60
N ASN A 178 -7.32 9.60 -15.67
CA ASN A 178 -7.49 10.83 -14.89
C ASN A 178 -7.34 12.09 -15.74
N LEU A 179 -8.09 12.15 -16.84
CA LEU A 179 -8.11 13.29 -17.72
C LEU A 179 -9.19 14.29 -17.30
N GLN A 180 -8.89 15.56 -17.49
CA GLN A 180 -9.81 16.67 -17.29
C GLN A 180 -10.13 17.35 -18.61
N ASP A 181 -11.38 17.74 -18.77
CA ASP A 181 -11.78 18.66 -19.83
C ASP A 181 -11.28 20.06 -19.45
N VAL A 182 -10.18 20.48 -20.07
CA VAL A 182 -9.43 21.68 -19.68
C VAL A 182 -10.30 22.93 -19.84
N TRP A 183 -11.05 23.04 -20.94
CA TRP A 183 -11.87 24.22 -21.19
C TRP A 183 -12.96 24.38 -20.13
N ARG A 184 -13.64 23.27 -19.78
CA ARG A 184 -14.70 23.28 -18.76
C ARG A 184 -14.19 23.56 -17.34
N ILE A 185 -12.92 23.26 -17.03
CA ILE A 185 -12.30 23.65 -15.75
C ILE A 185 -12.14 25.16 -15.66
N HIS A 186 -11.63 25.79 -16.72
CA HIS A 186 -11.42 27.24 -16.76
C HIS A 186 -12.74 28.01 -16.85
N HIS A 187 -13.74 27.46 -17.54
CA HIS A 187 -15.02 28.10 -17.81
C HIS A 187 -16.18 27.25 -17.27
N SER A 188 -16.24 27.12 -15.95
CA SER A 188 -17.18 26.17 -15.30
C SER A 188 -18.64 26.52 -15.50
N LYS A 189 -18.97 27.81 -15.60
CA LYS A 189 -20.34 28.32 -15.74
C LYS A 189 -20.63 28.96 -17.11
N GLU A 190 -19.61 29.17 -17.92
CA GLU A 190 -19.78 29.83 -19.23
C GLU A 190 -20.20 28.82 -20.31
N ARG A 191 -20.86 29.32 -21.35
CA ARG A 191 -21.28 28.55 -22.52
C ARG A 191 -20.61 29.15 -23.75
N ASP A 192 -19.85 28.31 -24.44
CA ASP A 192 -19.22 28.63 -25.72
C ASP A 192 -19.06 27.32 -26.51
N PHE A 193 -18.96 27.40 -27.84
CA PHE A 193 -19.19 26.27 -28.73
C PHE A 193 -18.11 26.16 -29.81
N THR A 194 -17.83 24.92 -30.23
CA THR A 194 -16.77 24.67 -31.22
C THR A 194 -17.29 24.34 -32.60
N PHE A 195 -18.57 23.99 -32.75
CA PHE A 195 -19.14 23.56 -34.02
C PHE A 195 -20.55 24.11 -34.21
N TYR A 196 -20.84 24.59 -35.42
CA TYR A 196 -22.19 24.96 -35.85
C TYR A 196 -22.71 23.97 -36.90
N SER A 197 -23.82 23.30 -36.59
CA SER A 197 -24.49 22.41 -37.52
C SER A 197 -25.48 23.19 -38.39
N ASN A 198 -25.15 23.42 -39.66
CA ASN A 198 -26.07 24.06 -40.61
C ASN A 198 -27.40 23.29 -40.75
N ARG A 199 -27.34 21.94 -40.77
CA ARG A 199 -28.52 21.08 -40.92
C ARG A 199 -29.50 21.17 -39.75
N HIS A 200 -28.96 21.33 -38.54
CA HIS A 200 -29.76 21.36 -37.32
C HIS A 200 -29.93 22.76 -36.75
N GLN A 201 -29.25 23.76 -37.33
CA GLN A 201 -29.14 25.13 -36.83
C GLN A 201 -28.78 25.20 -35.34
N GLU A 202 -27.86 24.35 -34.92
CA GLU A 202 -27.50 24.14 -33.51
C GLU A 202 -25.99 24.30 -33.30
N TRP A 203 -25.63 24.92 -32.18
CA TRP A 203 -24.24 24.99 -31.73
C TRP A 203 -23.92 23.86 -30.77
N SER A 204 -22.72 23.30 -30.87
CA SER A 204 -22.24 22.27 -29.95
C SER A 204 -20.73 22.36 -29.69
N ARG A 205 -20.30 21.94 -28.49
CA ARG A 205 -18.88 21.82 -28.12
C ARG A 205 -18.41 20.37 -28.25
N ILE A 206 -18.01 19.98 -29.46
CA ILE A 206 -17.56 18.61 -29.79
C ILE A 206 -16.04 18.50 -29.92
N ASP A 207 -15.36 19.62 -30.13
CA ASP A 207 -13.90 19.72 -30.11
C ASP A 207 -13.48 20.01 -28.67
N MET A 208 -12.62 19.14 -28.13
CA MET A 208 -12.25 19.21 -26.71
C MET A 208 -10.76 18.99 -26.53
N VAL A 209 -10.24 19.52 -25.41
CA VAL A 209 -8.87 19.26 -24.96
C VAL A 209 -8.95 18.58 -23.60
N TRP A 210 -8.57 17.31 -23.57
CA TRP A 210 -8.48 16.50 -22.37
C TRP A 210 -7.03 16.34 -21.94
N ALA A 211 -6.65 16.87 -20.78
CA ALA A 211 -5.28 16.79 -20.27
C ALA A 211 -5.23 16.05 -18.93
N SER A 212 -4.09 15.42 -18.63
CA SER A 212 -3.84 14.86 -17.29
C SER A 212 -3.86 15.94 -16.21
N ASN A 213 -4.32 15.63 -15.00
CA ASN A 213 -4.43 16.58 -13.88
C ASN A 213 -3.17 17.45 -13.66
N CYS A 214 -1.99 16.86 -13.75
CA CYS A 214 -0.71 17.57 -13.55
C CYS A 214 -0.39 18.58 -14.64
N LEU A 215 -0.90 18.36 -15.85
CA LEU A 215 -0.71 19.25 -16.98
C LEU A 215 -1.82 20.29 -17.08
N SER A 216 -3.04 19.95 -16.65
CA SER A 216 -4.15 20.90 -16.65
C SER A 216 -3.91 22.13 -15.78
N THR A 217 -3.24 22.00 -14.61
CA THR A 217 -2.92 23.15 -13.75
C THR A 217 -1.80 24.04 -14.26
N LYS A 218 -1.03 23.55 -15.25
CA LYS A 218 0.00 24.32 -15.96
C LYS A 218 -0.55 25.09 -17.15
N ILE A 219 -1.78 24.78 -17.59
CA ILE A 219 -2.44 25.53 -18.65
C ILE A 219 -2.93 26.83 -18.02
N SER A 220 -2.31 27.94 -18.40
CA SER A 220 -2.67 29.25 -17.87
C SER A 220 -3.90 29.84 -18.55
N LYS A 221 -4.05 29.53 -19.84
CA LYS A 221 -5.12 30.07 -20.68
C LYS A 221 -5.56 29.05 -21.72
N ILE A 222 -6.86 28.96 -21.94
CA ILE A 222 -7.49 28.21 -23.03
C ILE A 222 -8.64 29.04 -23.58
N GLU A 223 -8.76 29.15 -24.89
CA GLU A 223 -9.77 29.98 -25.57
C GLU A 223 -10.32 29.22 -26.77
N ILE A 224 -11.63 29.40 -27.03
CA ILE A 224 -12.24 29.06 -28.30
C ILE A 224 -12.14 30.32 -29.16
N LEU A 225 -11.48 30.20 -30.31
CA LEU A 225 -11.27 31.30 -31.26
C LEU A 225 -12.42 31.36 -32.25
N THR A 226 -12.57 32.49 -32.93
CA THR A 226 -13.59 32.64 -33.96
C THR A 226 -13.32 31.74 -35.17
N ARG A 227 -14.40 31.21 -35.78
CA ARG A 227 -14.35 30.51 -37.06
C ARG A 227 -13.66 31.36 -38.12
N THR A 228 -12.89 30.70 -38.98
CA THR A 228 -12.19 31.37 -40.09
C THR A 228 -12.47 30.69 -41.42
N HIS A 229 -11.98 29.46 -41.60
CA HIS A 229 -12.07 28.72 -42.87
C HIS A 229 -12.69 27.32 -42.71
N SER A 230 -13.32 27.05 -41.57
CA SER A 230 -14.09 25.84 -41.27
C SER A 230 -15.37 26.22 -40.53
N ASP A 231 -16.33 25.32 -40.57
CA ASP A 231 -17.52 25.21 -39.71
C ASP A 231 -17.21 24.96 -38.22
N HIS A 232 -15.94 24.71 -37.88
CA HIS A 232 -15.45 24.62 -36.52
C HIS A 232 -14.66 25.86 -36.08
N ASN A 233 -14.81 26.19 -34.80
CA ASN A 233 -14.05 27.20 -34.07
C ASN A 233 -12.75 26.57 -33.53
N PRO A 234 -11.57 27.15 -33.80
CA PRO A 234 -10.31 26.64 -33.28
C PRO A 234 -10.18 26.74 -31.77
N ILE A 235 -9.39 25.86 -31.16
CA ILE A 235 -9.02 25.95 -29.73
C ILE A 235 -7.55 26.34 -29.62
N LYS A 236 -7.28 27.36 -28.82
CA LYS A 236 -5.92 27.80 -28.45
C LYS A 236 -5.70 27.56 -26.97
N LEU A 237 -4.54 27.01 -26.60
CA LEU A 237 -4.12 26.96 -25.20
C LEU A 237 -2.65 27.36 -25.01
N ILE A 238 -2.34 27.88 -23.82
CA ILE A 238 -1.00 28.27 -23.38
C ILE A 238 -0.62 27.41 -22.19
N ILE A 239 0.46 26.66 -22.32
CA ILE A 239 1.05 25.89 -21.22
C ILE A 239 2.17 26.76 -20.64
N ASN A 240 2.01 27.20 -19.39
CA ASN A 240 3.05 27.92 -18.66
C ASN A 240 4.11 26.94 -18.18
N ASP A 241 5.36 27.29 -18.46
CA ASP A 241 6.51 26.56 -18.00
C ASP A 241 7.04 27.21 -16.72
N SER A 242 6.63 26.67 -15.58
CA SER A 242 7.19 27.05 -14.29
C SER A 242 8.51 26.32 -14.05
N LYS A 243 9.62 27.09 -13.91
CA LYS A 243 10.92 26.54 -13.50
C LYS A 243 10.75 25.78 -12.19
N ARG A 244 10.95 24.47 -12.24
CA ARG A 244 10.84 23.63 -11.05
C ARG A 244 12.01 23.91 -10.12
N ILE A 245 11.71 24.35 -8.89
CA ILE A 245 12.71 24.44 -7.82
C ILE A 245 13.10 23.01 -7.44
N TRP A 246 14.34 22.64 -7.71
CA TRP A 246 14.86 21.31 -7.37
C TRP A 246 15.24 21.26 -5.90
N ARG A 247 14.47 20.51 -5.11
CA ARG A 247 14.87 20.16 -3.74
C ARG A 247 15.96 19.10 -3.78
N TRP A 248 17.09 19.41 -3.16
CA TRP A 248 18.13 18.41 -2.97
C TRP A 248 17.65 17.31 -2.03
N LYS A 249 17.90 16.07 -2.42
CA LYS A 249 17.68 14.89 -1.60
C LYS A 249 18.87 13.97 -1.83
N LEU A 250 19.44 13.48 -0.74
CA LEU A 250 20.52 12.52 -0.78
C LEU A 250 20.10 11.27 -1.56
N ASN A 251 21.01 10.84 -2.44
CA ASN A 251 20.82 9.64 -3.23
C ASN A 251 21.58 8.49 -2.58
N ASP A 252 20.88 7.59 -1.87
CA ASP A 252 21.55 6.47 -1.18
C ASP A 252 22.32 5.51 -2.12
N VAL A 253 22.26 5.68 -3.45
CA VAL A 253 23.16 4.98 -4.39
C VAL A 253 24.62 5.36 -4.16
N LEU A 254 24.90 6.52 -3.56
CA LEU A 254 26.25 6.98 -3.24
C LEU A 254 26.94 6.12 -2.17
N PHE A 255 26.19 5.30 -1.42
CA PHE A 255 26.72 4.42 -0.37
C PHE A 255 26.88 2.97 -0.85
N LYS A 256 27.38 2.78 -2.07
CA LYS A 256 27.52 1.46 -2.70
C LYS A 256 28.95 0.95 -2.81
N SER A 257 29.89 1.85 -3.03
CA SER A 257 31.30 1.51 -3.12
C SER A 257 31.88 1.61 -1.72
N GLU A 258 32.58 0.57 -1.28
CA GLU A 258 33.32 0.61 -0.01
C GLU A 258 34.37 1.73 -0.04
N GLU A 259 35.00 1.95 -1.18
CA GLU A 259 35.94 3.07 -1.39
C GLU A 259 35.27 4.43 -1.17
N ASP A 260 34.07 4.64 -1.73
CA ASP A 260 33.31 5.88 -1.53
C ASP A 260 32.92 6.05 -0.06
N ILE A 261 32.52 4.96 0.61
CA ILE A 261 32.13 5.01 2.03
C ILE A 261 33.33 5.40 2.89
N ASN A 262 34.51 4.80 2.67
CA ASN A 262 35.71 5.09 3.44
C ASN A 262 36.16 6.54 3.26
N ARG A 263 36.19 7.05 2.01
CA ARG A 263 36.50 8.46 1.73
C ARG A 263 35.55 9.42 2.44
N ASN A 264 34.25 9.08 2.48
CA ASN A 264 33.26 9.89 3.19
C ASN A 264 33.45 9.85 4.72
N LYS A 265 33.93 8.73 5.28
CA LYS A 265 34.23 8.60 6.71
C LYS A 265 35.44 9.45 7.10
N GLU A 266 36.50 9.43 6.29
CA GLU A 266 37.70 10.26 6.49
C GLU A 266 37.33 11.74 6.50
N LEU A 267 36.57 12.20 5.49
CA LEU A 267 36.12 13.60 5.41
C LEU A 267 35.32 14.03 6.65
N LEU A 268 34.44 13.16 7.17
CA LEU A 268 33.69 13.46 8.40
C LEU A 268 34.61 13.57 9.62
N LYS A 269 35.60 12.68 9.76
CA LYS A 269 36.56 12.71 10.85
C LYS A 269 37.40 13.98 10.82
N GLU A 270 37.98 14.32 9.66
CA GLU A 270 38.76 15.54 9.46
C GLU A 270 37.94 16.79 9.79
N TYR A 271 36.71 16.87 9.27
CA TYR A 271 35.82 18.00 9.53
C TYR A 271 35.62 18.22 11.03
N PHE A 272 35.22 17.18 11.79
CA PHE A 272 34.96 17.37 13.20
C PHE A 272 36.24 17.62 14.02
N GLN A 273 37.37 17.00 13.66
CA GLN A 273 38.65 17.24 14.32
C GLN A 273 39.12 18.70 14.17
N MET A 274 38.90 19.31 13.00
CA MET A 274 39.31 20.69 12.74
C MET A 274 38.37 21.74 13.35
N ASN A 275 37.09 21.41 13.55
CA ASN A 275 36.06 22.39 13.90
C ASN A 275 35.52 22.27 15.34
N ASP A 276 35.69 21.14 16.03
CA ASP A 276 35.27 20.95 17.43
C ASP A 276 36.35 21.46 18.41
N THR A 277 36.67 22.75 18.34
CA THR A 277 37.71 23.42 19.15
C THR A 277 37.19 24.00 20.47
N GLY A 278 35.88 23.96 20.71
CA GLY A 278 35.22 24.52 21.90
C GLY A 278 34.77 25.98 21.79
N GLU A 279 35.27 26.74 20.81
CA GLU A 279 34.90 28.16 20.58
C GLU A 279 33.51 28.32 19.94
N THR A 280 33.17 27.40 19.02
CA THR A 280 31.91 27.43 18.28
C THR A 280 30.91 26.46 18.92
N SER A 281 29.64 26.85 18.98
CA SER A 281 28.59 25.96 19.50
C SER A 281 28.47 24.67 18.68
N ILE A 282 28.24 23.54 19.37
CA ILE A 282 28.08 22.23 18.73
C ILE A 282 26.91 22.19 17.73
N GLN A 283 25.88 23.00 17.94
CA GLN A 283 24.73 23.16 17.03
C GLN A 283 25.18 23.70 15.67
N THR A 284 26.02 24.74 15.66
CA THR A 284 26.56 25.35 14.44
C THR A 284 27.50 24.38 13.72
N ILE A 285 28.42 23.74 14.46
CA ILE A 285 29.36 22.75 13.91
C ILE A 285 28.59 21.59 13.25
N TRP A 286 27.51 21.13 13.89
CA TRP A 286 26.66 20.05 13.37
C TRP A 286 25.95 20.44 12.07
N ASP A 287 25.31 21.62 12.01
CA ASP A 287 24.63 22.07 10.80
C ASP A 287 25.61 22.34 9.65
N ALA A 288 26.78 22.90 9.93
CA ALA A 288 27.84 23.08 8.95
C ALA A 288 28.40 21.74 8.43
N SER A 289 28.52 20.70 9.28
CA SER A 289 28.94 19.35 8.82
C SER A 289 28.01 18.79 7.75
N LYS A 290 26.69 18.99 7.92
CA LYS A 290 25.68 18.58 6.94
C LYS A 290 25.78 19.39 5.65
N ALA A 291 26.10 20.67 5.73
CA ALA A 291 26.31 21.50 4.54
C ALA A 291 27.53 21.03 3.72
N VAL A 292 28.66 20.75 4.38
CA VAL A 292 29.88 20.21 3.75
C VAL A 292 29.59 18.87 3.07
N MET A 293 28.99 17.92 3.79
CA MET A 293 28.65 16.61 3.23
C MET A 293 27.65 16.70 2.08
N ARG A 294 26.68 17.60 2.14
CA ARG A 294 25.75 17.86 1.03
C ARG A 294 26.50 18.30 -0.21
N GLY A 295 27.44 19.25 -0.10
CA GLY A 295 28.30 19.69 -1.19
C GLY A 295 29.11 18.54 -1.79
N HIS A 296 29.73 17.73 -0.93
CA HIS A 296 30.50 16.55 -1.33
C HIS A 296 29.65 15.55 -2.13
N PHE A 297 28.46 15.19 -1.63
CA PHE A 297 27.58 14.25 -2.30
C PHE A 297 27.04 14.75 -3.64
N ILE A 298 26.80 16.07 -3.79
CA ILE A 298 26.44 16.67 -5.08
C ILE A 298 27.56 16.47 -6.09
N ARG A 299 28.81 16.76 -5.68
CA ARG A 299 30.01 16.58 -6.52
C ARG A 299 30.19 15.11 -6.94
N GLN A 300 30.14 14.18 -5.98
CA GLN A 300 30.25 12.74 -6.23
C GLN A 300 29.17 12.27 -7.23
N LYS A 301 27.92 12.71 -7.05
CA LYS A 301 26.80 12.36 -7.94
C LYS A 301 27.02 12.85 -9.36
N SER A 302 27.52 14.08 -9.51
CA SER A 302 27.81 14.71 -10.80
C SER A 302 28.86 13.92 -11.58
N TRP A 303 29.98 13.60 -10.92
CA TRP A 303 31.06 12.79 -11.50
C TRP A 303 30.58 11.43 -12.01
N MET A 304 29.78 10.71 -11.21
CA MET A 304 29.20 9.43 -11.64
C MET A 304 28.29 9.56 -12.87
N ASN A 305 27.53 10.66 -12.97
CA ASN A 305 26.65 10.88 -14.13
C ASN A 305 27.47 11.15 -15.40
N LYS A 306 28.58 11.89 -15.28
CA LYS A 306 29.50 12.17 -16.40
C LYS A 306 30.06 10.87 -16.99
N GLN A 307 30.63 10.00 -16.16
CA GLN A 307 31.17 8.71 -16.62
C GLN A 307 30.11 7.80 -17.27
N LYS A 308 28.90 7.79 -16.71
CA LYS A 308 27.79 7.00 -17.26
C LYS A 308 27.38 7.50 -18.64
N ASN A 309 27.22 8.82 -18.81
CA ASN A 309 26.79 9.41 -20.07
C ASN A 309 27.80 9.14 -21.20
N GLN A 310 29.10 9.18 -20.90
CA GLN A 310 30.14 8.81 -21.86
C GLN A 310 30.00 7.35 -22.35
N LYS A 311 29.71 6.39 -21.44
CA LYS A 311 29.47 4.99 -21.82
C LYS A 311 28.22 4.83 -22.69
N LEU A 312 27.16 5.59 -22.40
CA LEU A 312 25.91 5.54 -23.16
C LEU A 312 26.08 6.09 -24.58
N GLN A 313 26.82 7.20 -24.73
CA GLN A 313 27.12 7.79 -26.04
C GLN A 313 27.85 6.79 -26.95
N LYS A 314 28.91 6.13 -26.45
CA LYS A 314 29.64 5.10 -27.21
C LYS A 314 28.74 3.97 -27.71
N VAL A 315 27.79 3.50 -26.90
CA VAL A 315 26.85 2.44 -27.32
C VAL A 315 25.84 2.95 -28.34
N GLN A 316 25.39 4.21 -28.24
CA GLN A 316 24.47 4.81 -29.20
C GLN A 316 25.14 5.03 -30.58
N GLU A 317 26.42 5.40 -30.60
CA GLU A 317 27.23 5.50 -31.82
C GLU A 317 27.31 4.14 -32.54
N LEU A 318 27.62 3.07 -31.80
CA LEU A 318 27.67 1.70 -32.35
C LEU A 318 26.30 1.24 -32.88
N ILE A 319 25.18 1.63 -32.24
CA ILE A 319 23.84 1.35 -32.74
C ILE A 319 23.60 2.02 -34.09
N ARG A 320 23.94 3.31 -34.21
CA ARG A 320 23.78 4.06 -35.47
C ARG A 320 24.60 3.42 -36.59
N GLU A 321 25.85 3.04 -36.30
CA GLU A 321 26.71 2.37 -37.28
C GLU A 321 26.10 1.05 -37.77
N MET A 322 25.52 0.24 -36.88
CA MET A 322 24.86 -1.01 -37.26
C MET A 322 23.52 -0.80 -37.99
N GLU A 323 22.75 0.22 -37.61
CA GLU A 323 21.54 0.62 -38.34
C GLU A 323 21.87 1.03 -39.77
N ASP A 324 22.97 1.77 -39.98
CA ASP A 324 23.41 2.18 -41.31
C ASP A 324 23.93 1.00 -42.15
N LYS A 325 24.63 0.03 -41.55
CA LYS A 325 24.99 -1.24 -42.23
C LYS A 325 23.76 -2.06 -42.60
N LEU A 326 22.74 -2.12 -41.73
CA LEU A 326 21.48 -2.84 -42.00
C LEU A 326 20.64 -2.16 -43.10
N LYS A 327 20.64 -0.82 -43.17
CA LYS A 327 20.00 -0.08 -44.27
C LYS A 327 20.63 -0.40 -45.63
N LYS A 328 21.95 -0.58 -45.68
CA LYS A 328 22.70 -0.97 -46.89
C LYS A 328 22.47 -2.43 -47.29
N SER A 329 22.29 -3.34 -46.32
CA SER A 329 22.07 -4.77 -46.56
C SER A 329 20.89 -5.34 -45.74
N PRO A 330 19.63 -5.14 -46.17
CA PRO A 330 18.44 -5.40 -45.35
C PRO A 330 18.15 -6.88 -45.04
N LYS A 331 18.65 -7.80 -45.88
CA LYS A 331 18.44 -9.25 -45.73
C LYS A 331 19.49 -9.92 -44.84
N GLN A 332 20.52 -9.19 -44.41
CA GLN A 332 21.63 -9.77 -43.65
C GLN A 332 21.22 -10.00 -42.19
N GLN A 333 20.90 -11.25 -41.86
CA GLN A 333 20.39 -11.69 -40.56
C GLN A 333 21.36 -11.36 -39.41
N GLU A 334 22.66 -11.29 -39.69
CA GLU A 334 23.72 -11.00 -38.73
C GLU A 334 23.65 -9.56 -38.18
N TYR A 335 23.46 -8.57 -39.05
CA TYR A 335 23.34 -7.16 -38.63
C TYR A 335 22.11 -6.94 -37.77
N LYS A 336 21.00 -7.61 -38.10
CA LYS A 336 19.77 -7.59 -37.30
C LYS A 336 20.00 -8.17 -35.90
N LYS A 337 20.69 -9.32 -35.80
CA LYS A 337 21.07 -9.93 -34.51
C LYS A 337 22.00 -9.03 -33.70
N LYS A 338 22.98 -8.37 -34.35
CA LYS A 338 23.95 -7.46 -33.69
C LYS A 338 23.28 -6.18 -33.18
N LEU A 339 22.34 -5.63 -33.95
CA LEU A 339 21.52 -4.50 -33.54
C LEU A 339 20.65 -4.81 -32.32
N GLU A 340 19.98 -5.98 -32.31
CA GLU A 340 19.21 -6.46 -31.15
C GLU A 340 20.09 -6.59 -29.89
N MET A 341 21.35 -7.04 -30.02
CA MET A 341 22.29 -7.12 -28.89
C MET A 341 22.75 -5.75 -28.38
N LEU A 342 23.06 -4.80 -29.27
CA LEU A 342 23.44 -3.44 -28.87
C LEU A 342 22.28 -2.70 -28.22
N GLN A 343 21.05 -2.92 -28.70
CA GLN A 343 19.84 -2.40 -28.05
C GLN A 343 19.70 -2.98 -26.63
N VAL A 344 19.96 -4.28 -26.43
CA VAL A 344 20.01 -4.89 -25.09
C VAL A 344 21.14 -4.30 -24.22
N GLN A 345 22.29 -3.95 -24.80
CA GLN A 345 23.40 -3.31 -24.06
C GLN A 345 23.07 -1.86 -23.65
N LYS A 346 22.42 -1.11 -24.54
CA LYS A 346 21.88 0.22 -24.24
C LYS A 346 20.84 0.15 -23.13
N ASP A 347 19.89 -0.77 -23.25
CA ASP A 347 18.91 -1.05 -22.22
C ASP A 347 19.63 -1.33 -20.89
N ASN A 348 20.66 -2.17 -20.90
CA ASN A 348 21.52 -2.49 -19.74
C ASN A 348 22.15 -1.26 -19.06
N LEU A 349 22.65 -0.28 -19.81
CA LEU A 349 23.19 0.97 -19.25
C LEU A 349 22.09 1.88 -18.71
N GLU A 350 20.92 1.86 -19.34
CA GLU A 350 19.73 2.60 -18.89
C GLU A 350 19.04 1.95 -17.67
N LEU A 351 19.27 0.65 -17.44
CA LEU A 351 18.69 -0.10 -16.32
C LEU A 351 18.92 0.54 -14.95
N ASP A 352 20.06 1.21 -14.71
CA ASP A 352 20.31 1.90 -13.44
C ASP A 352 19.39 3.10 -13.22
N GLN A 353 18.99 3.81 -14.28
CA GLN A 353 18.00 4.89 -14.19
C GLN A 353 16.59 4.31 -13.99
N LEU A 354 16.30 3.19 -14.66
CA LEU A 354 15.05 2.46 -14.47
C LEU A 354 14.94 1.90 -13.05
N ALA A 355 15.99 1.29 -12.51
CA ALA A 355 16.08 0.78 -11.14
C ALA A 355 15.90 1.90 -10.12
N LYS A 356 16.42 3.11 -10.38
CA LYS A 356 16.17 4.30 -9.54
C LYS A 356 14.70 4.74 -9.58
N LYS A 357 14.07 4.81 -10.77
CA LYS A 357 12.62 5.07 -10.89
C LYS A 357 11.80 3.99 -10.16
N LEU A 358 12.26 2.74 -10.19
CA LEU A 358 11.65 1.59 -9.51
C LEU A 358 11.88 1.57 -7.99
N LYS A 359 12.98 2.15 -7.47
CA LYS A 359 13.30 2.24 -6.03
C LYS A 359 12.28 3.07 -5.25
N TYR A 360 11.79 4.17 -5.82
CA TYR A 360 10.81 5.07 -5.18
C TYR A 360 9.44 4.43 -4.91
N ILE A 361 9.20 3.22 -5.42
CA ILE A 361 7.93 2.51 -5.38
C ILE A 361 7.76 1.72 -4.07
N LYS A 362 8.84 1.56 -3.29
CA LYS A 362 8.97 0.73 -2.08
C LYS A 362 8.84 -0.79 -2.31
N GLN A 363 9.73 -1.51 -1.61
CA GLN A 363 9.89 -2.96 -1.42
C GLN A 363 8.55 -3.69 -1.43
N ASP A 364 8.19 -4.47 -2.45
CA ASP A 364 8.43 -5.92 -2.53
C ASP A 364 8.10 -6.44 -3.97
N HIS A 365 7.85 -5.50 -4.89
CA HIS A 365 7.05 -5.75 -6.09
C HIS A 365 7.83 -6.28 -7.30
N PHE A 366 9.17 -6.27 -7.27
CA PHE A 366 9.96 -6.78 -8.41
C PHE A 366 10.18 -8.29 -8.34
N GLN A 367 10.22 -8.89 -7.14
CA GLN A 367 10.18 -10.35 -7.02
C GLN A 367 8.93 -10.95 -7.67
N ASN A 368 7.91 -10.10 -7.88
CA ASN A 368 6.57 -10.48 -8.30
C ASN A 368 6.24 -10.17 -9.78
N ALA A 369 7.26 -9.88 -10.58
CA ALA A 369 7.13 -9.16 -11.83
C ALA A 369 7.13 -10.06 -13.09
N ASN A 370 5.95 -10.40 -13.60
CA ASN A 370 5.78 -10.63 -15.03
C ASN A 370 5.56 -9.27 -15.70
N LYS A 371 6.61 -8.71 -16.31
CA LYS A 371 6.62 -7.44 -17.07
C LYS A 371 5.79 -6.25 -16.50
N PRO A 372 6.24 -5.59 -15.41
CA PRO A 372 5.48 -4.50 -14.79
C PRO A 372 5.87 -3.08 -15.23
N ASN A 373 6.84 -2.87 -16.13
CA ASN A 373 7.40 -1.53 -16.41
C ASN A 373 6.32 -0.49 -16.80
N ARG A 374 5.38 -0.86 -17.67
CA ARG A 374 4.30 0.04 -18.15
C ARG A 374 3.16 0.20 -17.15
N TRP A 375 2.79 -0.87 -16.45
CA TRP A 375 1.75 -0.83 -15.42
C TRP A 375 2.17 -0.03 -14.19
N LEU A 376 3.44 -0.16 -13.76
CA LEU A 376 3.97 0.63 -12.65
C LEU A 376 4.13 2.10 -13.02
N ALA A 377 4.66 2.44 -14.20
CA ALA A 377 4.69 3.81 -14.67
C ALA A 377 3.29 4.46 -14.61
N ARG A 378 2.23 3.69 -14.92
CA ARG A 378 0.84 4.13 -14.81
C ARG A 378 0.30 4.17 -13.39
N LYS A 379 0.62 3.21 -12.52
CA LYS A 379 0.21 3.27 -11.10
C LYS A 379 0.90 4.45 -10.40
N ILE A 380 2.13 4.76 -10.77
CA ILE A 380 2.88 5.96 -10.36
C ILE A 380 2.19 7.21 -10.89
N GLY A 381 1.89 7.28 -12.19
CA GLY A 381 1.15 8.39 -12.81
C GLY A 381 -0.22 8.60 -12.18
N ARG A 382 -1.01 7.55 -12.00
CA ARG A 382 -2.32 7.60 -11.33
C ARG A 382 -2.24 8.01 -9.87
N LYS A 383 -1.26 7.52 -9.09
CA LYS A 383 -1.07 7.97 -7.71
C LYS A 383 -0.68 9.44 -7.64
N LYS A 384 0.24 9.86 -8.52
CA LYS A 384 0.68 11.26 -8.63
C LYS A 384 -0.49 12.17 -9.03
N GLN A 385 -1.27 11.76 -10.03
CA GLN A 385 -2.45 12.49 -10.52
C GLN A 385 -3.60 12.52 -9.51
N LYS A 386 -3.82 11.47 -8.71
CA LYS A 386 -4.83 11.44 -7.64
C LYS A 386 -4.47 12.36 -6.47
N GLY A 387 -3.19 12.54 -6.18
CA GLY A 387 -2.71 13.47 -5.16
C GLY A 387 -2.48 14.90 -5.67
N HIS A 388 -2.59 15.12 -6.99
CA HIS A 388 -2.43 16.44 -7.61
C HIS A 388 -3.71 17.23 -7.43
N ILE A 389 -3.58 18.44 -6.90
CA ILE A 389 -4.72 19.32 -6.62
C ILE A 389 -4.95 20.15 -7.87
N SER A 390 -6.08 19.91 -8.53
CA SER A 390 -6.43 20.58 -9.79
C SER A 390 -7.31 21.82 -9.62
N LYS A 391 -8.06 21.90 -8.51
CA LYS A 391 -9.02 22.97 -8.26
C LYS A 391 -9.27 23.14 -6.75
N ILE A 392 -9.43 24.38 -6.31
CA ILE A 392 -9.87 24.77 -4.97
C ILE A 392 -11.02 25.79 -5.09
N GLU A 393 -11.98 25.74 -4.16
CA GLU A 393 -13.01 26.77 -4.00
C GLU A 393 -12.95 27.37 -2.59
N GLU A 394 -12.94 28.70 -2.51
CA GLU A 394 -12.96 29.45 -1.25
C GLU A 394 -13.77 30.74 -1.46
N GLY A 395 -14.72 31.02 -0.56
CA GLY A 395 -15.56 32.23 -0.64
C GLY A 395 -16.36 32.37 -1.93
N GLY A 396 -16.78 31.26 -2.56
CA GLY A 396 -17.52 31.25 -3.84
C GLY A 396 -16.67 31.46 -5.09
N LYS A 397 -15.35 31.67 -4.97
CA LYS A 397 -14.40 31.78 -6.09
C LYS A 397 -13.64 30.46 -6.29
N SER A 398 -13.37 30.11 -7.55
CA SER A 398 -12.60 28.93 -7.95
C SER A 398 -11.16 29.29 -8.32
N TYR A 399 -10.19 28.46 -7.94
CA TYR A 399 -8.77 28.60 -8.29
C TYR A 399 -8.26 27.28 -8.90
N TRP A 400 -7.47 27.35 -9.99
CA TRP A 400 -7.03 26.17 -10.76
C TRP A 400 -5.56 26.20 -11.19
N THR A 401 -4.89 27.35 -11.12
CA THR A 401 -3.46 27.45 -11.42
C THR A 401 -2.64 27.00 -10.22
N ASP A 402 -1.48 26.38 -10.45
CA ASP A 402 -0.60 25.94 -9.34
C ASP A 402 -0.27 27.11 -8.39
N LYS A 403 -0.07 28.32 -8.93
CA LYS A 403 0.27 29.52 -8.15
C LYS A 403 -0.87 29.93 -7.20
N ASP A 404 -2.10 30.00 -7.70
CA ASP A 404 -3.25 30.42 -6.89
C ASP A 404 -3.59 29.37 -5.83
N ILE A 405 -3.50 28.09 -6.20
CA ILE A 405 -3.70 26.95 -5.30
C ILE A 405 -2.69 27.04 -4.14
N ILE A 406 -1.39 27.27 -4.41
CA ILE A 406 -0.36 27.43 -3.37
C ILE A 406 -0.70 28.58 -2.43
N ASN A 407 -1.12 29.73 -2.96
CA ASN A 407 -1.43 30.91 -2.15
C ASN A 407 -2.62 30.69 -1.21
N GLN A 408 -3.67 29.97 -1.65
CA GLN A 408 -4.82 29.66 -0.79
C GLN A 408 -4.44 28.70 0.34
N PHE A 409 -3.61 27.69 0.06
CA PHE A 409 -3.08 26.82 1.10
C PHE A 409 -2.20 27.59 2.09
N GLU A 410 -1.32 28.47 1.60
CA GLU A 410 -0.46 29.32 2.44
C GLU A 410 -1.31 30.17 3.41
N LYS A 411 -2.31 30.89 2.89
CA LYS A 411 -3.20 31.72 3.69
C LYS A 411 -3.89 30.91 4.78
N PHE A 412 -4.52 29.80 4.41
CA PHE A 412 -5.29 28.97 5.33
C PHE A 412 -4.44 28.37 6.46
N TYR A 413 -3.25 27.84 6.16
CA TYR A 413 -2.38 27.25 7.19
C TYR A 413 -1.65 28.30 8.03
N LYS A 414 -1.37 29.48 7.46
CA LYS A 414 -0.86 30.62 8.23
C LYS A 414 -1.87 31.05 9.29
N ASP A 415 -3.15 31.12 8.94
CA ASP A 415 -4.22 31.46 9.88
C ASP A 415 -4.45 30.34 10.91
N LEU A 416 -4.39 29.07 10.48
CA LEU A 416 -4.56 27.91 11.37
C LEU A 416 -3.51 27.86 12.48
N TYR A 417 -2.24 28.17 12.19
CA TYR A 417 -1.14 28.02 13.16
C TYR A 417 -0.85 29.28 13.99
N LYS A 418 -1.70 30.32 13.86
CA LYS A 418 -1.62 31.54 14.69
C LYS A 418 -2.03 31.22 16.13
N ASN A 419 -1.33 31.81 17.11
CA ASN A 419 -1.66 31.63 18.53
C ASN A 419 -3.02 32.27 18.87
N ASP A 420 -3.83 31.58 19.69
CA ASP A 420 -5.17 32.01 20.12
C ASP A 420 -5.13 33.01 21.32
N GLN A 421 -3.94 33.39 21.82
CA GLN A 421 -3.73 34.41 22.88
C GLN A 421 -4.53 34.17 24.17
N ILE A 422 -4.51 32.94 24.71
CA ILE A 422 -5.12 32.61 26.00
C ILE A 422 -4.21 33.05 27.15
N LYS A 423 -4.76 33.66 28.20
CA LYS A 423 -3.98 34.06 29.39
C LYS A 423 -3.48 32.84 30.16
N LYS A 424 -2.20 32.83 30.54
CA LYS A 424 -1.58 31.73 31.31
C LYS A 424 -2.27 31.47 32.65
N GLU A 425 -2.82 32.51 33.26
CA GLU A 425 -3.60 32.45 34.51
C GLU A 425 -4.83 31.53 34.40
N GLU A 426 -5.55 31.58 33.28
CA GLU A 426 -6.74 30.74 33.06
C GLU A 426 -6.37 29.26 32.95
N ILE A 427 -5.24 28.97 32.29
CA ILE A 427 -4.67 27.63 32.19
C ILE A 427 -4.28 27.10 33.58
N MET A 428 -3.55 27.89 34.37
CA MET A 428 -3.16 27.50 35.72
C MET A 428 -4.39 27.28 36.62
N LYS A 429 -5.38 28.18 36.57
CA LYS A 429 -6.64 28.03 37.32
C LYS A 429 -7.39 26.75 36.92
N TYR A 430 -7.35 26.37 35.65
CA TYR A 430 -7.92 25.11 35.19
C TYR A 430 -7.15 23.91 35.73
N LEU A 431 -5.81 23.88 35.61
CA LEU A 431 -5.01 22.73 36.04
C LEU A 431 -4.99 22.53 37.57
N ASN A 432 -4.90 23.62 38.35
CA ASN A 432 -4.84 23.55 39.82
C ASN A 432 -6.10 22.93 40.45
N LYS A 433 -7.26 23.06 39.80
CA LYS A 433 -8.53 22.46 40.26
C LYS A 433 -8.57 20.92 40.16
N ARG A 434 -7.56 20.28 39.55
CA ARG A 434 -7.63 18.87 39.12
C ARG A 434 -6.68 17.93 39.88
N ASN A 435 -6.03 18.40 40.95
CA ASN A 435 -5.13 17.60 41.80
C ASN A 435 -4.22 16.65 41.00
N LEU A 436 -3.45 17.22 40.07
CA LEU A 436 -2.60 16.44 39.16
C LEU A 436 -1.58 15.61 39.96
N GLN A 437 -1.52 14.31 39.66
CA GLN A 437 -0.55 13.42 40.29
C GLN A 437 0.87 13.75 39.79
N LYS A 438 1.76 14.10 40.71
CA LYS A 438 3.20 14.25 40.42
C LYS A 438 3.84 12.91 40.11
N ILE A 439 4.87 12.93 39.28
CA ILE A 439 5.60 11.72 38.90
C ILE A 439 6.46 11.21 40.06
N SER A 440 6.72 9.90 40.11
CA SER A 440 7.63 9.34 41.11
C SER A 440 9.08 9.78 40.87
N GLU A 441 9.89 9.83 41.92
CA GLU A 441 11.31 10.20 41.83
C GLU A 441 12.07 9.33 40.83
N LYS A 442 11.86 8.01 40.87
CA LYS A 442 12.44 7.06 39.90
C LYS A 442 12.02 7.36 38.45
N GLN A 443 10.77 7.79 38.21
CA GLN A 443 10.33 8.19 36.87
C GLN A 443 11.00 9.51 36.44
N ARG A 444 11.10 10.49 37.35
CA ARG A 444 11.76 11.77 37.14
C ARG A 444 13.22 11.58 36.77
N GLU A 445 13.97 10.79 37.54
CA GLU A 445 15.36 10.44 37.24
C GLU A 445 15.51 9.80 35.85
N ASN A 446 14.66 8.83 35.52
CA ASN A 446 14.77 8.12 34.24
C ASN A 446 14.49 9.00 33.02
N LEU A 447 13.59 9.98 33.14
CA LEU A 447 13.30 10.95 32.06
C LEU A 447 14.48 11.89 31.82
N ASN A 448 15.17 12.29 32.90
CA ASN A 448 16.20 13.34 32.91
C ASN A 448 17.65 12.82 32.80
N LYS A 449 17.86 11.51 32.72
CA LYS A 449 19.20 10.92 32.49
C LYS A 449 19.88 11.49 31.22
N PRO A 450 21.21 11.65 31.19
CA PRO A 450 21.93 11.95 29.95
C PRO A 450 21.62 10.92 28.84
N ILE A 451 21.52 11.39 27.60
CA ILE A 451 21.36 10.54 26.42
C ILE A 451 22.68 9.81 26.17
N ASN A 452 22.59 8.49 26.04
CA ASN A 452 23.75 7.63 25.79
C ASN A 452 23.81 7.11 24.35
N GLU A 453 24.95 6.50 24.01
CA GLU A 453 25.21 5.91 22.69
C GLU A 453 24.19 4.84 22.30
N GLN A 454 23.79 3.98 23.23
CA GLN A 454 22.89 2.86 22.96
C GLN A 454 21.48 3.33 22.57
N GLU A 455 21.00 4.42 23.19
CA GLU A 455 19.73 5.06 22.82
C GLU A 455 19.78 5.60 21.38
N ILE A 456 20.88 6.26 20.99
CA ILE A 456 21.07 6.80 19.63
C ILE A 456 21.17 5.67 18.60
N LYS A 457 22.00 4.64 18.85
CA LYS A 457 22.11 3.44 17.99
C LYS A 457 20.74 2.79 17.77
N THR A 458 19.99 2.62 18.85
CA THR A 458 18.65 2.03 18.81
C THR A 458 17.69 2.89 17.97
N ALA A 459 17.72 4.22 18.14
CA ALA A 459 16.91 5.15 17.37
C ALA A 459 17.26 5.10 15.87
N ILE A 460 18.54 5.15 15.50
CA ILE A 460 19.01 5.07 14.10
C ILE A 460 18.57 3.76 13.44
N ARG A 461 18.77 2.62 14.12
CA ARG A 461 18.44 1.29 13.60
C ARG A 461 16.94 1.09 13.38
N LYS A 462 16.09 1.63 14.26
CA LYS A 462 14.62 1.57 14.14
C LYS A 462 14.07 2.33 12.92
N MET A 463 14.81 3.29 12.34
CA MET A 463 14.32 4.11 11.24
C MET A 463 14.21 3.36 9.91
N ASP A 464 13.15 3.62 9.14
CA ASP A 464 12.98 3.07 7.78
C ASP A 464 13.78 3.89 6.76
N SER A 465 14.77 3.25 6.11
CA SER A 465 15.68 3.87 5.14
C SER A 465 14.97 4.47 3.92
N ASN A 466 13.72 4.07 3.64
CA ASN A 466 12.98 4.49 2.44
C ASN A 466 11.99 5.64 2.69
N LYS A 467 12.07 6.34 3.82
CA LYS A 467 11.18 7.49 4.13
C LYS A 467 11.71 8.79 3.50
N ALA A 468 10.82 9.78 3.35
CA ALA A 468 11.20 11.09 2.83
C ALA A 468 11.96 11.89 3.91
N PRO A 469 13.05 12.58 3.55
CA PRO A 469 13.82 13.41 4.48
C PRO A 469 13.12 14.76 4.76
N GLY A 470 13.62 15.49 5.75
CA GLY A 470 13.27 16.89 6.00
C GLY A 470 14.00 17.87 5.08
N PRO A 471 13.83 19.19 5.27
CA PRO A 471 14.43 20.24 4.42
C PRO A 471 15.91 20.03 4.09
N ASP A 472 16.69 19.45 5.01
CA ASP A 472 18.13 19.17 4.82
C ASP A 472 18.45 18.19 3.67
N GLY A 473 17.50 17.34 3.30
CA GLY A 473 17.63 16.31 2.25
C GLY A 473 18.33 15.03 2.69
N PHE A 474 18.79 14.89 3.93
CA PHE A 474 19.51 13.71 4.42
C PHE A 474 18.56 12.56 4.78
N THR A 475 18.85 11.36 4.27
CA THR A 475 18.04 10.16 4.52
C THR A 475 18.58 9.37 5.71
N ALA A 476 17.76 8.47 6.27
CA ALA A 476 18.21 7.55 7.32
C ALA A 476 19.36 6.63 6.89
N ALA A 477 19.62 6.48 5.58
CA ALA A 477 20.77 5.73 5.08
C ALA A 477 22.10 6.41 5.46
N TYR A 478 22.15 7.74 5.49
CA TYR A 478 23.34 8.50 5.92
C TYR A 478 23.72 8.13 7.36
N TYR A 479 22.78 8.30 8.29
CA TYR A 479 22.98 8.03 9.71
C TYR A 479 23.30 6.56 10.03
N LYS A 480 22.77 5.62 9.23
CA LYS A 480 23.10 4.19 9.36
C LYS A 480 24.48 3.83 8.82
N THR A 481 24.92 4.52 7.77
CA THR A 481 26.22 4.23 7.11
C THR A 481 27.37 4.81 7.91
N PHE A 482 27.19 6.01 8.45
CA PHE A 482 28.20 6.74 9.22
C PHE A 482 27.87 6.75 10.73
N GLU A 483 27.26 5.66 11.23
CA GLU A 483 26.79 5.53 12.62
C GLU A 483 27.93 5.82 13.61
N GLN A 484 29.11 5.23 13.38
CA GLN A 484 30.27 5.34 14.26
C GLN A 484 30.86 6.76 14.30
N GLU A 485 30.92 7.42 13.15
CA GLU A 485 31.53 8.74 13.01
C GLU A 485 30.62 9.85 13.55
N LEU A 486 29.29 9.67 13.51
CA LEU A 486 28.31 10.69 13.89
C LEU A 486 27.87 10.61 15.36
N ILE A 487 27.86 9.42 15.97
CA ILE A 487 27.35 9.22 17.33
C ILE A 487 28.00 10.12 18.39
N PRO A 488 29.35 10.25 18.47
CA PRO A 488 29.98 11.05 19.50
C PRO A 488 29.48 12.50 19.51
N TYR A 489 29.31 13.08 18.32
CA TYR A 489 28.84 14.46 18.15
C TYR A 489 27.33 14.59 18.37
N LEU A 490 26.54 13.56 18.02
CA LEU A 490 25.12 13.51 18.36
C LEU A 490 24.89 13.45 19.88
N ILE A 491 25.74 12.73 20.63
CA ILE A 491 25.67 12.69 22.10
C ILE A 491 25.93 14.09 22.67
N LYS A 492 27.02 14.75 22.25
CA LYS A 492 27.34 16.12 22.67
C LYS A 492 26.20 17.08 22.34
N LEU A 493 25.69 17.04 21.11
CA LEU A 493 24.59 17.88 20.64
C LEU A 493 23.31 17.68 21.46
N MET A 494 22.86 16.44 21.62
CA MET A 494 21.58 16.13 22.26
C MET A 494 21.60 16.38 23.77
N ASN A 495 22.72 16.11 24.45
CA ASN A 495 22.88 16.46 25.86
C ASN A 495 23.03 17.98 26.06
N GLY A 496 23.66 18.68 25.11
CA GLY A 496 23.68 20.15 25.09
C GLY A 496 22.26 20.74 25.02
N ILE A 497 21.37 20.15 24.22
CA ILE A 497 19.96 20.57 24.13
C ILE A 497 19.22 20.38 25.46
N LEU A 498 19.45 19.26 26.16
CA LEU A 498 18.84 18.99 27.48
C LEU A 498 19.23 20.06 28.52
N ASN A 499 20.43 20.63 28.42
CA ASN A 499 20.97 21.55 29.42
C ASN A 499 20.80 23.04 29.07
N GLN A 500 20.83 23.43 27.78
CA GLN A 500 20.98 24.83 27.35
C GLN A 500 19.81 25.36 26.50
N GLU A 501 18.76 24.57 26.26
CA GLU A 501 17.55 24.95 25.49
C GLU A 501 17.80 25.39 24.02
N LYS A 502 18.99 25.14 23.45
CA LYS A 502 19.34 25.54 22.07
C LYS A 502 19.39 24.35 21.11
N ILE A 503 18.48 24.33 20.14
CA ILE A 503 18.45 23.38 19.02
C ILE A 503 19.15 23.92 17.77
N PRO A 504 19.63 23.05 16.86
CA PRO A 504 20.10 23.47 15.54
C PRO A 504 19.05 24.25 14.74
N GLU A 505 19.47 25.26 13.99
CA GLU A 505 18.55 26.08 13.18
C GLU A 505 17.81 25.24 12.14
N THR A 506 18.49 24.24 11.55
CA THR A 506 17.83 23.34 10.59
C THR A 506 16.69 22.53 11.21
N TRP A 507 16.62 22.36 12.55
CA TRP A 507 15.54 21.63 13.23
C TRP A 507 14.28 22.49 13.42
N LYS A 508 14.41 23.82 13.33
CA LYS A 508 13.28 24.75 13.39
C LYS A 508 12.43 24.70 12.11
N GLU A 509 13.03 24.32 10.98
CA GLU A 509 12.37 24.26 9.67
C GLU A 509 11.66 22.93 9.40
N ALA A 510 10.49 23.00 8.77
CA ALA A 510 9.77 21.83 8.27
C ALA A 510 9.20 22.05 6.86
N ASN A 511 9.04 20.95 6.11
CA ASN A 511 8.30 20.96 4.86
C ASN A 511 6.95 20.25 5.06
N ILE A 512 5.84 20.97 4.97
CA ILE A 512 4.49 20.42 5.14
C ILE A 512 3.98 19.90 3.79
N THR A 513 3.90 18.59 3.62
CA THR A 513 3.18 17.98 2.50
C THR A 513 1.72 17.75 2.90
N ILE A 514 0.80 17.93 1.98
CA ILE A 514 -0.62 17.72 2.27
C ILE A 514 -1.14 16.40 1.71
N ILE A 515 -2.08 15.79 2.43
CA ILE A 515 -2.79 14.57 2.01
C ILE A 515 -4.29 14.80 2.10
N HIS A 516 -5.01 14.63 1.00
CA HIS A 516 -6.47 14.71 0.97
C HIS A 516 -7.11 13.61 1.83
N LYS A 517 -8.12 13.95 2.64
CA LYS A 517 -8.92 12.98 3.40
C LYS A 517 -9.78 12.16 2.42
N GLU A 518 -9.77 10.83 2.55
CA GLU A 518 -10.57 9.99 1.66
C GLU A 518 -12.07 10.22 1.89
N GLY A 519 -12.85 10.37 0.82
CA GLY A 519 -14.31 10.53 0.88
C GLY A 519 -14.82 11.95 1.11
N SER A 520 -13.94 12.93 1.35
CA SER A 520 -14.30 14.35 1.44
C SER A 520 -14.19 15.06 0.09
N ASP A 521 -14.72 16.28 0.01
CA ASP A 521 -14.61 17.12 -1.18
C ASP A 521 -13.16 17.61 -1.36
N PRO A 522 -12.46 17.24 -2.46
CA PRO A 522 -11.09 17.65 -2.73
C PRO A 522 -10.96 19.14 -3.08
N VAL A 523 -12.07 19.83 -3.34
CA VAL A 523 -12.05 21.25 -3.69
C VAL A 523 -11.91 22.14 -2.45
N ASN A 524 -12.22 21.62 -1.25
CA ASN A 524 -12.14 22.37 0.00
C ASN A 524 -10.79 22.18 0.71
N VAL A 525 -10.08 23.28 0.99
CA VAL A 525 -8.77 23.31 1.66
C VAL A 525 -8.80 22.65 3.05
N LYS A 526 -9.92 22.74 3.77
CA LYS A 526 -10.10 22.18 5.12
C LYS A 526 -10.04 20.64 5.14
N ASN A 527 -10.22 20.00 3.98
CA ASN A 527 -10.23 18.55 3.83
C ASN A 527 -8.83 17.93 3.60
N TYR A 528 -7.77 18.73 3.67
CA TYR A 528 -6.39 18.27 3.55
C TYR A 528 -5.72 18.17 4.92
N ARG A 529 -4.97 17.08 5.15
CA ARG A 529 -4.16 16.86 6.35
C ARG A 529 -2.71 17.31 6.10
N PRO A 530 -2.13 18.18 6.95
CA PRO A 530 -0.72 18.56 6.86
C PRO A 530 0.18 17.47 7.45
N ILE A 531 1.24 17.09 6.75
CA ILE A 531 2.28 16.19 7.25
C ILE A 531 3.63 16.89 7.19
N SER A 532 4.24 17.06 8.34
CA SER A 532 5.57 17.67 8.48
C SER A 532 6.67 16.68 8.12
N LEU A 533 7.39 16.98 7.04
CA LEU A 533 8.64 16.31 6.69
C LEU A 533 9.76 16.94 7.53
N LEU A 534 10.13 16.27 8.62
CA LEU A 534 11.17 16.70 9.58
C LEU A 534 12.50 16.01 9.29
N ASN A 535 13.60 16.69 9.62
CA ASN A 535 14.97 16.17 9.47
C ASN A 535 15.16 14.90 10.30
N ILE A 536 16.10 14.06 9.87
CA ILE A 536 16.29 12.73 10.46
C ILE A 536 16.97 12.82 11.83
N ASP A 537 17.98 13.67 12.00
CA ASP A 537 18.62 13.98 13.28
C ASP A 537 17.61 14.47 14.34
N TYR A 538 16.71 15.39 13.98
CA TYR A 538 15.58 15.79 14.84
C TYR A 538 14.72 14.58 15.24
N LYS A 539 14.45 13.67 14.30
CA LYS A 539 13.68 12.44 14.58
C LYS A 539 14.44 11.45 15.47
N ILE A 540 15.77 11.43 15.42
CA ILE A 540 16.58 10.60 16.34
C ILE A 540 16.34 11.11 17.75
N PHE A 541 16.54 12.41 17.98
CA PHE A 541 16.38 13.03 19.29
C PHE A 541 14.96 12.83 19.84
N THR A 542 13.93 13.20 19.07
CA THR A 542 12.53 13.06 19.50
C THR A 542 12.07 11.61 19.63
N SER A 543 12.69 10.66 18.93
CA SER A 543 12.44 9.23 19.14
C SER A 543 12.98 8.73 20.47
N ILE A 544 14.11 9.27 20.95
CA ILE A 544 14.67 8.94 22.26
C ILE A 544 13.74 9.47 23.36
N LEU A 545 13.38 10.76 23.28
CA LEU A 545 12.41 11.36 24.21
C LEU A 545 11.07 10.63 24.22
N SER A 546 10.58 10.22 23.05
CA SER A 546 9.35 9.43 22.90
C SER A 546 9.43 8.07 23.60
N GLU A 547 10.56 7.37 23.51
CA GLU A 547 10.74 6.07 24.18
C GLU A 547 10.80 6.23 25.71
N ARG A 548 11.42 7.30 26.21
CA ARG A 548 11.43 7.62 27.64
C ARG A 548 10.03 7.99 28.15
N MET A 549 9.33 8.87 27.44
CA MET A 549 7.97 9.30 27.79
C MET A 549 6.96 8.15 27.72
N LYS A 550 7.07 7.21 26.77
CA LYS A 550 6.18 6.05 26.67
C LYS A 550 6.15 5.20 27.93
N LYS A 551 7.32 4.90 28.50
CA LYS A 551 7.43 4.06 29.70
C LYS A 551 6.66 4.68 30.87
N PHE A 552 6.77 6.00 31.00
CA PHE A 552 6.05 6.79 31.99
C PHE A 552 4.53 6.85 31.72
N LEU A 553 4.13 7.16 30.49
CA LEU A 553 2.71 7.28 30.13
C LEU A 553 1.92 5.98 30.24
N MET A 554 2.58 4.82 30.20
CA MET A 554 1.93 3.53 30.42
C MET A 554 1.28 3.42 31.80
N ASP A 555 1.85 4.07 32.81
CA ASP A 555 1.36 4.05 34.20
C ASP A 555 0.27 5.10 34.45
N LEU A 556 0.41 6.29 33.83
CA LEU A 556 -0.53 7.40 34.03
C LEU A 556 -1.80 7.29 33.19
N ILE A 557 -1.68 6.95 31.91
CA ILE A 557 -2.82 6.93 31.00
C ILE A 557 -3.61 5.64 31.25
N LYS A 558 -4.91 5.75 31.53
CA LYS A 558 -5.74 4.57 31.83
C LYS A 558 -6.02 3.72 30.59
N GLU A 559 -6.46 2.47 30.77
CA GLU A 559 -6.60 1.47 29.71
C GLU A 559 -7.60 1.86 28.60
N GLU A 560 -8.54 2.77 28.85
CA GLU A 560 -9.55 3.18 27.87
C GLU A 560 -8.98 3.93 26.67
N GLN A 561 -7.79 4.53 26.81
CA GLN A 561 -7.04 5.15 25.72
C GLN A 561 -6.13 4.10 25.08
N THR A 562 -6.54 3.58 23.91
CA THR A 562 -5.80 2.52 23.20
C THR A 562 -4.88 3.05 22.10
N GLY A 563 -4.82 4.37 21.89
CA GLY A 563 -3.98 5.02 20.89
C GLY A 563 -2.51 5.17 21.31
N PHE A 564 -1.58 4.93 20.38
CA PHE A 564 -0.13 5.22 20.45
C PHE A 564 0.71 4.59 21.58
N LEU A 565 0.10 3.89 22.53
CA LEU A 565 0.79 3.16 23.60
C LEU A 565 0.97 1.67 23.25
N PRO A 566 2.06 1.02 23.70
CA PRO A 566 2.32 -0.38 23.42
C PRO A 566 1.30 -1.28 24.13
N ASN A 567 1.07 -2.47 23.58
CA ASN A 567 0.20 -3.52 24.13
C ASN A 567 -1.28 -3.14 24.31
N ARG A 568 -1.72 -2.02 23.74
CA ARG A 568 -3.15 -1.65 23.65
C ARG A 568 -3.69 -1.92 22.26
N HIS A 569 -4.89 -2.48 22.17
CA HIS A 569 -5.46 -2.94 20.90
C HIS A 569 -6.82 -2.31 20.63
N LEU A 570 -7.02 -1.81 19.40
CA LEU A 570 -8.27 -1.17 18.98
C LEU A 570 -9.51 -2.09 19.13
N ARG A 571 -9.29 -3.40 19.00
CA ARG A 571 -10.31 -4.44 19.16
C ARG A 571 -10.99 -4.38 20.53
N ASP A 572 -10.29 -3.89 21.54
CA ASP A 572 -10.76 -3.85 22.93
C ASP A 572 -11.85 -2.77 23.05
N ASN A 573 -11.60 -1.61 22.46
CA ASN A 573 -12.59 -0.54 22.37
C ASN A 573 -13.83 -0.98 21.57
N VAL A 574 -13.63 -1.61 20.41
CA VAL A 574 -14.75 -2.07 19.57
C VAL A 574 -15.58 -3.14 20.29
N ARG A 575 -14.92 -4.11 20.95
CA ARG A 575 -15.57 -5.18 21.71
C ARG A 575 -16.45 -4.62 22.82
N ILE A 576 -15.90 -3.72 23.65
CA ILE A 576 -16.64 -3.12 24.76
C ILE A 576 -17.87 -2.36 24.28
N ILE A 577 -17.76 -1.59 23.20
CA ILE A 577 -18.92 -0.86 22.65
C ILE A 577 -20.01 -1.83 22.17
N ILE A 578 -19.65 -2.93 21.50
CA ILE A 578 -20.62 -3.95 21.05
C ILE A 578 -21.30 -4.63 22.24
N ASP A 579 -20.53 -4.99 23.27
CA ASP A 579 -21.02 -5.64 24.47
C ASP A 579 -21.97 -4.71 25.27
N ILE A 580 -21.67 -3.40 25.34
CA ILE A 580 -22.55 -2.40 25.95
C ILE A 580 -23.86 -2.25 25.15
N ILE A 581 -23.81 -2.16 23.81
CA ILE A 581 -25.03 -2.10 22.99
C ILE A 581 -25.92 -3.33 23.24
N GLU A 582 -25.32 -4.51 23.41
CA GLU A 582 -26.05 -5.73 23.72
C GLU A 582 -26.61 -5.75 25.16
N TYR A 583 -25.87 -5.21 26.14
CA TYR A 583 -26.37 -5.03 27.50
C TYR A 583 -27.65 -4.18 27.55
N TYR A 584 -27.71 -3.08 26.79
CA TYR A 584 -28.92 -2.27 26.69
C TYR A 584 -30.02 -2.92 25.82
N GLU A 585 -29.70 -3.85 24.92
CA GLU A 585 -30.74 -4.66 24.24
C GLU A 585 -31.52 -5.53 25.25
N VAL A 586 -30.83 -6.10 26.24
CA VAL A 586 -31.45 -6.90 27.31
C VAL A 586 -32.16 -6.01 28.33
N ASN A 587 -31.62 -4.83 28.61
CA ASN A 587 -32.17 -3.88 29.58
C ASN A 587 -32.92 -2.74 28.87
N SER A 588 -34.04 -3.07 28.23
CA SER A 588 -34.82 -2.13 27.40
C SER A 588 -35.37 -0.91 28.14
N GLN A 589 -35.43 -0.95 29.48
CA GLN A 589 -35.90 0.14 30.34
C GLN A 589 -34.86 1.25 30.54
N LYS A 590 -33.60 1.02 30.14
CA LYS A 590 -32.53 2.00 30.27
C LYS A 590 -32.22 2.64 28.92
N GLU A 591 -32.04 3.95 28.92
CA GLU A 591 -31.64 4.70 27.74
C GLU A 591 -30.12 4.92 27.69
N MET A 592 -29.57 4.93 26.47
CA MET A 592 -28.16 5.20 26.26
C MET A 592 -27.89 5.93 24.96
N ALA A 593 -26.88 6.80 24.99
CA ALA A 593 -26.28 7.39 23.81
C ALA A 593 -24.77 7.12 23.75
N LEU A 594 -24.30 6.76 22.56
CA LEU A 594 -22.89 6.80 22.20
C LEU A 594 -22.63 8.09 21.43
N MET A 595 -21.93 9.03 22.07
CA MET A 595 -21.49 10.27 21.44
C MET A 595 -20.09 10.09 20.86
N ALA A 596 -20.01 9.90 19.54
CA ALA A 596 -18.74 9.89 18.81
C ALA A 596 -18.32 11.32 18.50
N VAL A 597 -17.25 11.76 19.15
CA VAL A 597 -16.75 13.13 19.09
C VAL A 597 -15.69 13.24 17.99
N ASP A 598 -15.90 14.18 17.06
CA ASP A 598 -14.90 14.61 16.08
C ASP A 598 -14.32 15.96 16.54
N ALA A 599 -12.99 16.06 16.59
CA ALA A 599 -12.29 17.27 16.97
C ALA A 599 -11.78 18.02 15.74
N GLU A 600 -11.98 19.34 15.71
CA GLU A 600 -11.50 20.17 14.61
C GLU A 600 -9.98 20.22 14.62
N LYS A 601 -9.35 19.50 13.68
CA LYS A 601 -7.89 19.49 13.47
C LYS A 601 -7.11 19.38 14.79
N ALA A 602 -7.49 18.40 15.62
CA ALA A 602 -7.06 18.29 17.00
C ALA A 602 -5.53 18.46 17.20
N PHE A 603 -4.72 17.80 16.37
CA PHE A 603 -3.26 17.93 16.42
C PHE A 603 -2.76 19.33 16.11
N ASP A 604 -3.42 20.07 15.20
CA ASP A 604 -2.98 21.39 14.75
C ASP A 604 -3.43 22.53 15.69
N ASN A 605 -4.39 22.26 16.61
CA ASN A 605 -4.98 23.28 17.48
C ASN A 605 -4.50 23.25 18.94
N ILE A 606 -3.68 22.27 19.36
CA ILE A 606 -3.18 22.20 20.73
C ILE A 606 -2.40 23.47 21.12
N ASN A 607 -2.74 24.05 22.27
CA ASN A 607 -2.02 25.19 22.83
C ASN A 607 -0.67 24.76 23.45
N TRP A 608 0.43 25.42 23.05
CA TRP A 608 1.77 25.15 23.58
C TRP A 608 1.92 25.58 25.04
N ASP A 609 1.31 26.70 25.44
CA ASP A 609 1.40 27.19 26.82
C ASP A 609 0.71 26.22 27.79
N PHE A 610 -0.43 25.64 27.38
CA PHE A 610 -1.11 24.59 28.15
C PHE A 610 -0.19 23.42 28.47
N PHE A 611 0.51 22.93 27.45
CA PHE A 611 1.40 21.79 27.60
C PHE A 611 2.65 22.10 28.46
N LYS A 612 3.25 23.28 28.29
CA LYS A 612 4.40 23.71 29.10
C LYS A 612 4.03 23.80 30.58
N ILE A 613 2.88 24.41 30.88
CA ILE A 613 2.39 24.52 32.26
C ILE A 613 2.05 23.13 32.81
N LEU A 614 1.35 22.28 32.04
CA LEU A 614 1.03 20.90 32.45
C LEU A 614 2.30 20.10 32.80
N MET A 615 3.36 20.21 32.00
CA MET A 615 4.64 19.52 32.24
C MET A 615 5.37 20.02 33.49
N LYS A 616 5.19 21.30 33.84
CA LYS A 616 5.72 21.89 35.07
C LYS A 616 4.95 21.40 36.30
N GLU A 617 3.62 21.38 36.24
CA GLU A 617 2.77 20.97 37.37
C GLU A 617 2.96 19.50 37.79
N ILE A 618 3.26 18.61 36.84
CA ILE A 618 3.53 17.19 37.14
C ILE A 618 4.97 16.91 37.60
N ASP A 619 5.83 17.93 37.66
CA ASP A 619 7.26 17.86 38.00
C ASP A 619 8.07 16.88 37.12
N ILE A 620 8.01 17.05 35.79
CA ILE A 620 8.70 16.13 34.86
C ILE A 620 10.24 16.22 34.91
N GLY A 621 10.78 17.21 35.63
CA GLY A 621 12.20 17.51 35.76
C GLY A 621 12.75 18.45 34.67
N TYR A 622 13.83 19.13 35.03
CA TYR A 622 14.38 20.28 34.30
C TYR A 622 14.89 19.92 32.89
N GLN A 623 15.69 18.87 32.76
CA GLN A 623 16.30 18.51 31.47
C GLN A 623 15.25 18.11 30.42
N PHE A 624 14.25 17.31 30.81
CA PHE A 624 13.19 16.89 29.91
C PHE A 624 12.28 18.06 29.53
N LEU A 625 11.93 18.92 30.49
CA LEU A 625 11.17 20.15 30.24
C LEU A 625 11.91 21.08 29.24
N ASN A 626 13.21 21.31 29.45
CA ASN A 626 14.05 22.09 28.54
C ASN A 626 14.02 21.55 27.10
N ALA A 627 14.16 20.24 26.92
CA ALA A 627 14.10 19.65 25.58
C ALA A 627 12.74 19.87 24.90
N ILE A 628 11.64 19.78 25.67
CA ILE A 628 10.30 20.09 25.18
C ILE A 628 10.20 21.56 24.78
N GLU A 629 10.61 22.48 25.65
CA GLU A 629 10.52 23.92 25.39
C GLU A 629 11.35 24.33 24.18
N ALA A 630 12.57 23.80 24.05
CA ALA A 630 13.44 24.01 22.91
C ALA A 630 12.79 23.56 21.58
N ILE A 631 12.06 22.44 21.60
CA ILE A 631 11.32 21.96 20.41
C ILE A 631 10.15 22.90 20.08
N TYR A 632 9.41 23.40 21.07
CA TYR A 632 8.18 24.19 20.91
C TYR A 632 8.37 25.69 21.23
N LYS A 633 9.47 26.29 20.75
CA LYS A 633 9.79 27.72 20.88
C LYS A 633 9.61 28.47 19.56
N GLU A 634 10.43 28.15 18.57
CA GLU A 634 10.44 28.80 17.26
C GLU A 634 10.39 27.76 16.15
N GLN A 635 9.27 27.74 15.41
CA GLN A 635 9.08 26.79 14.33
C GLN A 635 8.63 27.50 13.07
N THR A 636 9.21 27.10 11.94
CA THR A 636 8.83 27.60 10.62
C THR A 636 8.54 26.43 9.68
N ALA A 637 7.68 26.65 8.71
CA ALA A 637 7.40 25.66 7.70
C ALA A 637 7.15 26.25 6.32
N LYS A 638 7.40 25.46 5.28
CA LYS A 638 6.93 25.73 3.91
C LYS A 638 5.93 24.65 3.50
N ILE A 639 4.90 25.03 2.77
CA ILE A 639 3.86 24.11 2.30
C ILE A 639 4.24 23.60 0.91
N LEU A 640 4.24 22.28 0.75
CA LEU A 640 4.51 21.59 -0.50
C LEU A 640 3.20 21.22 -1.19
N ILE A 641 2.90 21.93 -2.27
CA ILE A 641 1.71 21.72 -3.11
C ILE A 641 2.15 21.39 -4.53
N ASN A 642 1.66 20.29 -5.10
CA ASN A 642 1.94 19.88 -6.48
C ASN A 642 3.44 19.81 -6.87
N GLY A 643 4.34 19.76 -5.88
CA GLY A 643 5.79 19.72 -6.06
C GLY A 643 6.51 21.08 -6.00
N SER A 644 5.79 22.15 -5.66
CA SER A 644 6.29 23.51 -5.45
C SER A 644 6.17 23.93 -3.98
N GLU A 645 7.02 24.85 -3.54
CA GLU A 645 7.06 25.39 -2.17
C GLU A 645 6.28 26.72 -2.08
N SER A 646 5.53 26.90 -1.00
CA SER A 646 4.99 28.20 -0.59
C SER A 646 6.07 29.08 0.04
N LYS A 647 5.70 30.31 0.43
CA LYS A 647 6.54 31.10 1.34
C LYS A 647 6.60 30.45 2.73
N THR A 648 7.60 30.85 3.50
CA THR A 648 7.78 30.39 4.88
C THR A 648 6.68 30.96 5.79
N ILE A 649 6.02 30.08 6.54
CA ILE A 649 5.04 30.41 7.59
C ILE A 649 5.62 30.11 8.98
N LYS A 650 5.23 30.90 9.98
CA LYS A 650 5.55 30.63 11.40
C LYS A 650 4.47 29.72 11.99
N ILE A 651 4.89 28.75 12.81
CA ILE A 651 3.99 27.86 13.56
C ILE A 651 4.05 28.28 15.02
N GLN A 652 2.89 28.58 15.62
CA GLN A 652 2.79 29.05 17.01
C GLN A 652 1.89 28.19 17.90
N LYS A 653 1.15 27.24 17.32
CA LYS A 653 0.35 26.24 18.04
C LYS A 653 0.29 24.93 17.27
N GLY A 654 -0.20 23.89 17.93
CA GLY A 654 -0.34 22.56 17.38
C GLY A 654 0.94 21.73 17.44
N THR A 655 0.80 20.42 17.25
CA THR A 655 1.90 19.46 17.27
C THR A 655 2.32 19.09 15.85
N ARG A 656 3.64 18.91 15.62
CA ARG A 656 4.17 18.54 14.30
C ARG A 656 3.70 17.13 13.92
N GLN A 657 2.78 17.01 12.95
CA GLN A 657 2.34 15.73 12.41
C GLN A 657 3.47 15.04 11.66
N GLY A 658 4.09 14.03 12.28
CA GLY A 658 5.29 13.34 11.77
C GLY A 658 6.48 13.34 12.73
N CYS A 659 6.39 14.07 13.84
CA CYS A 659 7.32 13.95 14.97
C CYS A 659 6.96 12.71 15.83
N PRO A 660 7.93 11.85 16.21
CA PRO A 660 7.72 10.71 17.10
C PRO A 660 7.15 11.04 18.49
N LEU A 661 7.37 12.26 18.98
CA LEU A 661 6.96 12.70 20.32
C LEU A 661 5.54 13.28 20.33
N SER A 662 5.13 13.99 19.26
CA SER A 662 3.82 14.65 19.15
C SER A 662 2.61 13.78 19.53
N PRO A 663 2.50 12.50 19.11
CA PRO A 663 1.34 11.68 19.46
C PRO A 663 1.21 11.41 20.97
N LEU A 664 2.33 11.30 21.69
CA LEU A 664 2.34 11.08 23.14
C LEU A 664 1.93 12.32 23.90
N ILE A 665 2.42 13.47 23.46
CA ILE A 665 2.03 14.79 23.97
C ILE A 665 0.52 15.00 23.79
N PHE A 666 0.00 14.64 22.61
CA PHE A 666 -1.43 14.73 22.31
C PHE A 666 -2.27 13.87 23.27
N ILE A 667 -1.99 12.57 23.39
CA ILE A 667 -2.78 11.69 24.26
C ILE A 667 -2.67 12.09 25.74
N PHE A 668 -1.51 12.62 26.15
CA PHE A 668 -1.33 13.08 27.51
C PHE A 668 -2.17 14.32 27.82
N ALA A 669 -2.23 15.28 26.89
CA ALA A 669 -3.11 16.44 27.04
C ALA A 669 -4.59 16.03 27.08
N ILE A 670 -5.00 15.09 26.22
CA ILE A 670 -6.38 14.57 26.21
C ILE A 670 -6.70 13.79 27.50
N GLU A 671 -5.75 13.07 28.11
CA GLU A 671 -6.00 12.34 29.36
C GLU A 671 -6.51 13.25 30.47
N ILE A 672 -6.15 14.54 30.48
CA ILE A 672 -6.69 15.53 31.43
C ILE A 672 -8.21 15.68 31.27
N LEU A 673 -8.72 15.79 30.04
CA LEU A 673 -10.16 15.79 29.80
C LEU A 673 -10.79 14.46 30.21
N LEU A 674 -10.13 13.34 29.92
CA LEU A 674 -10.68 12.02 30.25
C LEU A 674 -10.77 11.79 31.76
N ASN A 675 -9.78 12.27 32.54
CA ASN A 675 -9.79 12.22 34.00
C ASN A 675 -10.95 13.04 34.58
N VAL A 676 -11.16 14.27 34.10
CA VAL A 676 -12.30 15.12 34.51
C VAL A 676 -13.62 14.39 34.33
N ILE A 677 -13.81 13.72 33.20
CA ILE A 677 -15.05 13.00 32.92
C ILE A 677 -15.17 11.73 33.79
N ARG A 678 -14.05 11.04 34.01
CA ARG A 678 -14.02 9.80 34.80
C ARG A 678 -14.40 10.07 36.25
N GLU A 679 -13.81 11.09 36.84
CA GLU A 679 -13.91 11.44 38.27
C GLU A 679 -15.20 12.19 38.63
N ASP A 680 -15.84 12.89 37.68
CA ASP A 680 -17.08 13.63 37.97
C ASP A 680 -18.26 12.67 38.22
N PRO A 681 -18.82 12.61 39.45
CA PRO A 681 -19.93 11.72 39.79
C PRO A 681 -21.23 12.15 39.11
N ASN A 682 -21.35 13.41 38.69
CA ASN A 682 -22.55 13.94 38.02
C ASN A 682 -22.66 13.51 36.56
N LEU A 683 -21.58 12.99 35.97
CA LEU A 683 -21.58 12.46 34.61
C LEU A 683 -21.85 10.95 34.65
N LYS A 684 -23.10 10.57 34.39
CA LYS A 684 -23.53 9.17 34.38
C LYS A 684 -23.12 8.47 33.09
N GLY A 685 -22.40 7.37 33.24
CA GLY A 685 -22.18 6.39 32.17
C GLY A 685 -22.61 5.01 32.66
N THR A 686 -22.56 4.03 31.77
CA THR A 686 -23.09 2.69 32.06
C THR A 686 -22.39 2.05 33.26
N LYS A 687 -23.14 1.78 34.33
CA LYS A 687 -22.65 1.08 35.51
C LYS A 687 -22.96 -0.42 35.42
N ILE A 688 -21.92 -1.25 35.43
CA ILE A 688 -22.05 -2.71 35.46
C ILE A 688 -21.16 -3.25 36.57
N ARG A 689 -21.79 -3.86 37.59
CA ARG A 689 -21.14 -4.22 38.86
C ARG A 689 -20.45 -3.00 39.49
N ASN A 690 -19.16 -3.12 39.81
CA ASN A 690 -18.36 -2.06 40.43
C ASN A 690 -17.64 -1.18 39.40
N LEU A 691 -17.86 -1.38 38.09
CA LEU A 691 -17.18 -0.66 37.03
C LEU A 691 -18.13 0.32 36.32
N HIS A 692 -17.61 1.51 36.04
CA HIS A 692 -18.28 2.57 35.30
C HIS A 692 -17.67 2.72 33.91
N TYR A 693 -18.49 2.57 32.88
CA TYR A 693 -18.08 2.66 31.47
C TYR A 693 -18.53 4.01 30.91
N LYS A 694 -17.64 5.01 30.96
CA LYS A 694 -17.91 6.38 30.50
C LYS A 694 -17.25 6.75 29.18
N ILE A 695 -16.06 6.21 28.89
CA ILE A 695 -15.16 6.74 27.86
C ILE A 695 -14.49 5.61 27.09
N ARG A 696 -14.35 5.73 25.76
CA ARG A 696 -13.39 4.97 24.96
C ARG A 696 -12.64 5.92 24.03
N ALA A 697 -11.32 5.82 24.01
CA ALA A 697 -10.47 6.73 23.26
C ALA A 697 -9.46 5.97 22.38
N PHE A 698 -9.27 6.48 21.17
CA PHE A 698 -8.15 6.12 20.31
C PHE A 698 -7.60 7.40 19.69
N ALA A 699 -6.59 7.99 20.33
CA ALA A 699 -6.10 9.31 19.97
C ALA A 699 -7.23 10.36 19.97
N ASP A 700 -7.53 10.97 18.82
CA ASP A 700 -8.57 11.98 18.61
C ASP A 700 -9.98 11.39 18.42
N ASP A 701 -10.10 10.09 18.11
CA ASP A 701 -11.39 9.40 18.02
C ASP A 701 -11.89 9.05 19.44
N LEU A 702 -12.80 9.87 19.97
CA LEU A 702 -13.39 9.69 21.31
C LEU A 702 -14.85 9.22 21.21
N ILE A 703 -15.21 8.23 22.02
CA ILE A 703 -16.60 7.83 22.28
C ILE A 703 -16.92 8.04 23.74
N PHE A 704 -17.95 8.83 24.00
CA PHE A 704 -18.56 8.95 25.33
C PHE A 704 -19.82 8.08 25.41
N ILE A 705 -19.92 7.31 26.48
CA ILE A 705 -21.03 6.40 26.78
C ILE A 705 -21.86 7.08 27.87
N ILE A 706 -23.05 7.53 27.50
CA ILE A 706 -23.92 8.37 28.33
C ILE A 706 -25.18 7.57 28.66
N GLU A 707 -25.46 7.37 29.95
CA GLU A 707 -26.73 6.82 30.44
C GLU A 707 -27.70 7.98 30.68
N ASN A 708 -28.99 7.83 30.32
CA ASN A 708 -30.01 8.89 30.37
C ASN A 708 -29.58 10.21 29.66
N PRO A 709 -29.30 10.15 28.35
CA PRO A 709 -28.62 11.22 27.64
C PRO A 709 -29.38 12.54 27.58
N THR A 710 -30.71 12.52 27.64
CA THR A 710 -31.56 13.72 27.59
C THR A 710 -31.31 14.66 28.78
N GLU A 711 -30.90 14.14 29.94
CA GLU A 711 -30.64 14.92 31.15
C GLU A 711 -29.18 15.38 31.26
N ASP A 712 -28.23 14.52 30.86
CA ASP A 712 -26.82 14.74 31.18
C ASP A 712 -26.00 15.32 30.03
N ILE A 713 -26.40 15.18 28.75
CA ILE A 713 -25.52 15.51 27.60
C ILE A 713 -24.96 16.94 27.60
N GLN A 714 -25.73 17.90 28.12
CA GLN A 714 -25.30 19.30 28.19
C GLN A 714 -24.09 19.47 29.11
N LYS A 715 -24.09 18.79 30.27
CA LYS A 715 -22.96 18.76 31.21
C LYS A 715 -21.71 18.18 30.55
N TRP A 716 -21.88 17.13 29.72
CA TRP A 716 -20.75 16.55 28.97
C TRP A 716 -20.16 17.54 27.96
N ILE A 717 -21.01 18.26 27.21
CA ILE A 717 -20.57 19.26 26.22
C ILE A 717 -19.85 20.43 26.91
N GLU A 718 -20.34 20.88 28.06
CA GLU A 718 -19.71 21.94 28.85
C GLU A 718 -18.28 21.58 29.27
N LYS A 719 -18.05 20.39 29.85
CA LYS A 719 -16.70 19.95 30.22
C LYS A 719 -15.74 19.88 29.03
N ILE A 720 -16.24 19.48 27.85
CA ILE A 720 -15.44 19.43 26.62
C ILE A 720 -15.09 20.86 26.16
N ASN A 721 -16.05 21.79 26.21
CA ASN A 721 -15.82 23.18 25.84
C ASN A 721 -14.85 23.89 26.80
N ASP A 722 -14.97 23.66 28.11
CA ASP A 722 -14.05 24.20 29.11
C ASP A 722 -12.61 23.77 28.86
N PHE A 723 -12.41 22.48 28.53
CA PHE A 723 -11.11 21.97 28.11
C PHE A 723 -10.65 22.59 26.78
N GLY A 724 -11.58 22.76 25.84
CA GLY A 724 -11.34 23.37 24.54
C GLY A 724 -10.81 24.81 24.62
N LEU A 725 -11.27 25.59 25.61
CA LEU A 725 -10.82 26.96 25.84
C LEU A 725 -9.34 27.03 26.23
N VAL A 726 -8.86 26.12 27.10
CA VAL A 726 -7.48 26.14 27.59
C VAL A 726 -6.50 25.35 26.72
N ALA A 727 -6.90 24.16 26.25
CA ALA A 727 -6.03 23.23 25.54
C ALA A 727 -6.16 23.33 24.01
N GLY A 728 -7.19 24.01 23.49
CA GLY A 728 -7.43 24.17 22.05
C GLY A 728 -8.23 23.03 21.39
N PHE A 729 -8.79 22.10 22.18
CA PHE A 729 -9.62 21.01 21.68
C PHE A 729 -11.03 21.49 21.31
N LYS A 730 -11.29 21.74 20.02
CA LYS A 730 -12.58 22.27 19.54
C LYS A 730 -13.48 21.14 19.02
N LEU A 731 -14.67 21.00 19.61
CA LEU A 731 -15.69 20.02 19.21
C LEU A 731 -16.30 20.38 17.85
N ASN A 732 -16.22 19.49 16.86
CA ASN A 732 -16.88 19.65 15.57
C ASN A 732 -18.33 19.13 15.62
N LYS A 733 -19.28 19.96 16.09
CA LYS A 733 -20.69 19.55 16.19
C LYS A 733 -21.30 19.02 14.88
N LYS A 734 -20.85 19.50 13.72
CA LYS A 734 -21.34 19.07 12.39
C LYS A 734 -20.85 17.68 11.97
N LYS A 735 -19.72 17.23 12.51
CA LYS A 735 -19.11 15.92 12.17
C LYS A 735 -19.25 14.90 13.29
N SER A 736 -19.35 15.34 14.53
CA SER A 736 -19.72 14.50 15.66
C SER A 736 -21.09 13.87 15.42
N MET A 737 -21.27 12.65 15.92
CA MET A 737 -22.47 11.85 15.70
C MET A 737 -22.91 11.20 16.99
N ILE A 738 -24.22 11.08 17.18
CA ILE A 738 -24.83 10.37 18.30
C ILE A 738 -25.56 9.14 17.79
N LEU A 739 -25.31 7.99 18.42
CA LEU A 739 -26.08 6.76 18.23
C LEU A 739 -26.85 6.46 19.51
N THR A 740 -28.17 6.39 19.44
CA THR A 740 -29.04 6.15 20.60
C THR A 740 -29.51 4.70 20.65
N LYS A 741 -29.83 4.23 21.86
CA LYS A 741 -30.42 2.91 22.14
C LYS A 741 -31.56 3.08 23.13
N ASN A 742 -32.67 2.36 22.87
CA ASN A 742 -33.90 2.36 23.67
C ASN A 742 -34.60 3.73 23.81
N MET A 743 -34.37 4.66 22.89
CA MET A 743 -35.03 5.97 22.85
C MET A 743 -36.04 6.04 21.70
N ASN A 744 -37.19 6.67 21.95
CA ASN A 744 -38.20 6.96 20.93
C ASN A 744 -37.80 8.17 20.05
N LYS A 745 -38.54 8.42 18.96
CA LYS A 745 -38.20 9.51 18.02
C LYS A 745 -38.30 10.90 18.64
N LYS A 746 -39.25 11.12 19.56
CA LYS A 746 -39.47 12.42 20.22
C LYS A 746 -38.31 12.76 21.15
N GLU A 747 -37.83 11.79 21.92
CA GLU A 747 -36.63 11.93 22.76
C GLU A 747 -35.37 12.16 21.92
N GLN A 748 -35.26 11.48 20.78
CA GLN A 748 -34.15 11.72 19.84
C GLN A 748 -34.18 13.16 19.30
N GLU A 749 -35.34 13.69 18.91
CA GLU A 749 -35.46 15.08 18.46
C GLU A 749 -35.05 16.06 19.56
N LYS A 750 -35.53 15.88 20.79
CA LYS A 750 -35.12 16.69 21.95
C LYS A 750 -33.61 16.61 22.21
N LEU A 751 -33.02 15.42 22.14
CA LEU A 751 -31.58 15.24 22.33
C LEU A 751 -30.75 15.94 21.24
N LYS A 752 -31.24 15.93 20.00
CA LYS A 752 -30.62 16.63 18.87
C LYS A 752 -30.65 18.14 19.07
N GLU A 753 -31.75 18.68 19.58
CA GLU A 753 -31.89 20.12 19.89
C GLU A 753 -30.95 20.56 21.00
N ILE A 754 -30.92 19.82 22.13
CA ILE A 754 -30.06 20.14 23.28
C ILE A 754 -28.58 20.07 22.90
N SER A 755 -28.16 19.00 22.23
CA SER A 755 -26.74 18.79 21.90
C SER A 755 -26.25 19.65 20.72
N GLY A 756 -27.13 19.93 19.76
CA GLY A 756 -26.77 20.47 18.45
C GLY A 756 -25.96 19.49 17.60
N ILE A 757 -25.99 18.19 17.92
CA ILE A 757 -25.25 17.11 17.24
C ILE A 757 -26.24 16.21 16.50
N GLN A 758 -25.86 15.73 15.31
CA GLN A 758 -26.72 14.88 14.50
C GLN A 758 -26.85 13.47 15.08
N ILE A 759 -28.09 13.00 15.28
CA ILE A 759 -28.38 11.60 15.59
C ILE A 759 -28.38 10.78 14.31
N THR A 760 -27.71 9.63 14.34
CA THR A 760 -27.56 8.71 13.23
C THR A 760 -27.89 7.28 13.64
N ASN A 761 -28.33 6.49 12.67
CA ASN A 761 -28.56 5.06 12.85
C ASN A 761 -27.26 4.24 12.75
N LYS A 762 -26.19 4.84 12.22
CA LYS A 762 -24.90 4.19 11.94
C LYS A 762 -23.73 5.13 12.21
N ILE A 763 -22.77 4.69 13.01
CA ILE A 763 -21.48 5.38 13.26
C ILE A 763 -20.34 4.52 12.73
N ASN A 764 -19.36 5.13 12.07
CA ASN A 764 -18.11 4.46 11.71
C ASN A 764 -17.06 4.77 12.79
N TYR A 765 -16.74 3.78 13.62
CA TYR A 765 -15.74 3.89 14.68
C TYR A 765 -14.55 2.98 14.40
N LEU A 766 -13.36 3.58 14.31
CA LEU A 766 -12.09 2.89 14.02
C LEU A 766 -12.13 2.01 12.76
N GLY A 767 -13.00 2.29 11.79
CA GLY A 767 -13.17 1.51 10.57
C GLY A 767 -14.21 0.39 10.65
N ILE A 768 -14.98 0.31 11.73
CA ILE A 768 -16.12 -0.59 11.93
C ILE A 768 -17.41 0.24 11.97
N ASN A 769 -18.38 -0.15 11.15
CA ASN A 769 -19.73 0.41 11.16
C ASN A 769 -20.55 -0.20 12.29
N ILE A 770 -20.85 0.59 13.31
CA ILE A 770 -21.65 0.25 14.49
C ILE A 770 -23.07 0.80 14.34
N THR A 771 -24.05 0.03 14.78
CA THR A 771 -25.48 0.34 14.73
C THR A 771 -26.14 -0.03 16.05
N ALA A 772 -27.31 0.56 16.36
CA ALA A 772 -28.05 0.26 17.59
C ALA A 772 -28.55 -1.19 17.69
N LYS A 773 -28.48 -1.96 16.59
CA LYS A 773 -28.79 -3.39 16.52
C LYS A 773 -27.56 -4.16 16.03
N ASN A 774 -27.04 -5.06 16.87
CA ASN A 774 -25.86 -5.88 16.53
C ASN A 774 -26.11 -6.87 15.37
N SER A 775 -27.37 -7.19 15.05
CA SER A 775 -27.74 -8.07 13.92
C SER A 775 -27.32 -7.52 12.54
N GLN A 776 -27.11 -6.20 12.42
CA GLN A 776 -26.71 -5.56 11.16
C GLN A 776 -25.19 -5.54 10.94
N LEU A 777 -24.39 -5.92 11.94
CA LEU A 777 -22.92 -5.83 11.89
C LEU A 777 -22.32 -6.62 10.71
N LEU A 778 -22.86 -7.80 10.41
CA LEU A 778 -22.38 -8.65 9.31
C LEU A 778 -22.59 -7.98 7.94
N LYS A 779 -23.79 -7.46 7.69
CA LYS A 779 -24.14 -6.78 6.43
C LYS A 779 -23.32 -5.51 6.24
N ASN A 780 -23.33 -4.64 7.24
CA ASN A 780 -22.72 -3.29 7.16
C ASN A 780 -21.19 -3.31 7.14
N ASN A 781 -20.55 -4.41 7.53
CA ASN A 781 -19.09 -4.53 7.55
C ASN A 781 -18.57 -5.54 6.54
N TYR A 782 -18.97 -6.82 6.64
CA TYR A 782 -18.39 -7.88 5.80
C TYR A 782 -18.90 -7.85 4.36
N GLU A 783 -20.20 -7.69 4.14
CA GLU A 783 -20.78 -7.73 2.80
C GLU A 783 -20.43 -6.48 1.98
N GLU A 784 -20.57 -5.30 2.58
CA GLU A 784 -20.15 -4.03 1.96
C GLU A 784 -18.67 -4.05 1.58
N LYS A 785 -17.78 -4.50 2.49
CA LYS A 785 -16.35 -4.60 2.20
C LYS A 785 -16.05 -5.62 1.10
N TRP A 786 -16.76 -6.75 1.08
CA TRP A 786 -16.59 -7.75 0.03
C TRP A 786 -17.05 -7.25 -1.34
N ALA A 787 -18.12 -6.47 -1.42
CA ALA A 787 -18.57 -5.84 -2.66
C ALA A 787 -17.47 -4.93 -3.26
N VAL A 788 -16.81 -4.14 -2.41
CA VAL A 788 -15.66 -3.32 -2.81
C VAL A 788 -14.47 -4.18 -3.25
N ILE A 789 -14.17 -5.28 -2.53
CA ILE A 789 -13.11 -6.23 -2.92
C ILE A 789 -13.41 -6.85 -4.28
N LYS A 790 -14.66 -7.25 -4.54
CA LYS A 790 -15.09 -7.85 -5.81
C LYS A 790 -14.91 -6.90 -6.98
N LYS A 791 -15.29 -5.62 -6.81
CA LYS A 791 -15.02 -4.58 -7.83
C LYS A 791 -13.52 -4.45 -8.10
N ASN A 792 -12.70 -4.37 -7.05
CA ASN A 792 -11.24 -4.31 -7.20
C ASN A 792 -10.69 -5.54 -7.93
N LEU A 793 -11.20 -6.75 -7.65
CA LEU A 793 -10.77 -7.98 -8.33
C LEU A 793 -11.04 -7.95 -9.84
N GLU A 794 -12.17 -7.39 -10.28
CA GLU A 794 -12.46 -7.20 -11.70
C GLU A 794 -11.48 -6.20 -12.35
N ASP A 795 -11.12 -5.12 -11.65
CA ASP A 795 -10.08 -4.20 -12.13
C ASP A 795 -8.72 -4.91 -12.27
N TRP A 796 -8.35 -5.74 -11.29
CA TRP A 796 -7.11 -6.53 -11.33
C TRP A 796 -7.12 -7.58 -12.45
N LYS A 797 -8.29 -8.10 -12.83
CA LYS A 797 -8.44 -9.09 -13.90
C LYS A 797 -8.09 -8.53 -15.28
N THR A 798 -8.26 -7.22 -15.49
CA THR A 798 -7.86 -6.55 -16.75
C THR A 798 -6.34 -6.61 -16.99
N LEU A 799 -5.57 -6.80 -15.92
CA LEU A 799 -4.13 -6.93 -15.95
C LEU A 799 -3.79 -8.39 -16.23
N LYS A 800 -3.04 -8.67 -17.30
CA LYS A 800 -2.61 -10.03 -17.68
C LYS A 800 -1.56 -10.59 -16.69
N LEU A 801 -1.97 -10.91 -15.47
CA LEU A 801 -1.13 -11.38 -14.36
C LEU A 801 -0.89 -12.91 -14.39
N SER A 802 0.27 -13.35 -13.90
CA SER A 802 0.61 -14.76 -13.61
C SER A 802 -0.31 -15.39 -12.56
N LEU A 803 -0.23 -16.71 -12.40
CA LEU A 803 -0.82 -17.41 -11.25
C LEU A 803 -0.27 -16.87 -9.92
N LEU A 804 1.05 -16.85 -9.77
CA LEU A 804 1.69 -16.36 -8.54
C LEU A 804 1.47 -14.85 -8.33
N GLY A 805 1.41 -14.08 -9.42
CA GLY A 805 1.02 -12.67 -9.38
C GLY A 805 -0.40 -12.48 -8.82
N ARG A 806 -1.37 -13.29 -9.26
CA ARG A 806 -2.75 -13.27 -8.74
C ARG A 806 -2.84 -13.68 -7.27
N ILE A 807 -2.13 -14.73 -6.86
CA ILE A 807 -2.06 -15.14 -5.43
C ILE A 807 -1.44 -14.02 -4.59
N SER A 808 -0.41 -13.35 -5.10
CA SER A 808 0.21 -12.21 -4.43
C SER A 808 -0.76 -11.04 -4.28
N VAL A 809 -1.61 -10.75 -5.28
CA VAL A 809 -2.68 -9.74 -5.15
C VAL A 809 -3.63 -10.07 -3.99
N ILE A 810 -3.99 -11.35 -3.81
CA ILE A 810 -4.81 -11.78 -2.67
C ILE A 810 -4.09 -11.52 -1.35
N LYS A 811 -2.82 -11.94 -1.23
CA LYS A 811 -1.98 -11.73 -0.03
C LYS A 811 -1.81 -10.26 0.33
N MET A 812 -1.62 -9.40 -0.66
CA MET A 812 -1.22 -8.00 -0.44
C MET A 812 -2.39 -7.03 -0.35
N ASN A 813 -3.52 -7.33 -0.99
CA ASN A 813 -4.67 -6.40 -1.08
C ASN A 813 -5.90 -6.90 -0.32
N ILE A 814 -6.20 -8.19 -0.44
CA ILE A 814 -7.46 -8.75 0.09
C ILE A 814 -7.28 -9.20 1.53
N LEU A 815 -6.25 -10.00 1.79
CA LEU A 815 -6.00 -10.55 3.13
C LEU A 815 -5.91 -9.44 4.20
N PRO A 816 -5.18 -8.33 4.03
CA PRO A 816 -5.12 -7.29 5.07
C PRO A 816 -6.48 -6.65 5.37
N LYS A 817 -7.33 -6.45 4.36
CA LYS A 817 -8.68 -5.88 4.52
C LYS A 817 -9.61 -6.80 5.31
N MET A 818 -9.56 -8.10 5.01
CA MET A 818 -10.38 -9.10 5.70
C MET A 818 -9.84 -9.38 7.10
N LEU A 819 -8.51 -9.48 7.24
CA LEU A 819 -7.85 -9.73 8.52
C LEU A 819 -8.14 -8.61 9.53
N PHE A 820 -8.21 -7.36 9.08
CA PHE A 820 -8.67 -6.24 9.92
C PHE A 820 -10.07 -6.50 10.50
N LEU A 821 -11.04 -6.95 9.68
CA LEU A 821 -12.38 -7.28 10.19
C LEU A 821 -12.36 -8.50 11.10
N PHE A 822 -11.61 -9.54 10.76
CA PHE A 822 -11.51 -10.76 11.57
C PHE A 822 -10.93 -10.48 12.97
N GLN A 823 -9.96 -9.58 13.08
CA GLN A 823 -9.33 -9.22 14.36
C GLN A 823 -10.21 -8.38 15.28
N ASN A 824 -11.12 -7.58 14.71
CA ASN A 824 -11.89 -6.59 15.47
C ASN A 824 -13.37 -6.97 15.61
N LEU A 825 -13.88 -7.85 14.75
CA LEU A 825 -15.29 -8.23 14.68
C LEU A 825 -15.48 -9.72 14.32
N PRO A 826 -15.04 -10.67 15.17
CA PRO A 826 -15.18 -12.10 14.89
C PRO A 826 -16.62 -12.60 15.16
N ILE A 827 -17.55 -12.34 14.23
CA ILE A 827 -19.00 -12.60 14.40
C ILE A 827 -19.58 -13.63 13.41
N ILE A 828 -18.77 -14.20 12.52
CA ILE A 828 -19.22 -15.14 11.49
C ILE A 828 -19.43 -16.53 12.11
N ARG A 829 -20.68 -17.00 12.06
CA ARG A 829 -21.09 -18.29 12.62
C ARG A 829 -21.23 -19.41 11.58
N ASN A 830 -21.47 -19.08 10.31
CA ASN A 830 -21.75 -20.04 9.23
C ASN A 830 -20.59 -20.14 8.22
N GLN A 831 -20.54 -21.24 7.47
CA GLN A 831 -19.50 -21.45 6.45
C GLN A 831 -19.88 -20.90 5.06
N THR A 832 -21.14 -20.51 4.85
CA THR A 832 -21.66 -20.09 3.53
C THR A 832 -20.91 -18.89 2.96
N LEU A 833 -20.58 -17.89 3.80
CA LEU A 833 -19.79 -16.73 3.40
C LEU A 833 -18.38 -17.12 2.95
N PHE A 834 -17.70 -17.98 3.70
CA PHE A 834 -16.36 -18.45 3.35
C PHE A 834 -16.36 -19.25 2.04
N GLN A 835 -17.40 -20.05 1.79
CA GLN A 835 -17.56 -20.77 0.51
C GLN A 835 -17.76 -19.80 -0.66
N LYS A 836 -18.59 -18.75 -0.49
CA LYS A 836 -18.77 -17.68 -1.47
C LYS A 836 -17.45 -16.97 -1.78
N TRP A 837 -16.70 -16.58 -0.74
CA TRP A 837 -15.41 -15.91 -0.89
C TRP A 837 -14.38 -16.82 -1.57
N LYS A 838 -14.31 -18.09 -1.19
CA LYS A 838 -13.46 -19.11 -1.84
C LYS A 838 -13.78 -19.25 -3.33
N LYS A 839 -15.07 -19.27 -3.70
CA LYS A 839 -15.51 -19.33 -5.11
C LYS A 839 -15.08 -18.10 -5.91
N ASP A 840 -15.31 -16.91 -5.35
CA ASP A 840 -14.93 -15.63 -5.98
C ASP A 840 -13.40 -15.53 -6.17
N LEU A 841 -12.62 -15.88 -5.13
CA LEU A 841 -11.15 -15.89 -5.20
C LEU A 841 -10.64 -16.94 -6.18
N SER A 842 -11.23 -18.13 -6.22
CA SER A 842 -10.90 -19.17 -7.20
C SER A 842 -11.16 -18.67 -8.63
N LYS A 843 -12.33 -18.06 -8.89
CA LYS A 843 -12.66 -17.48 -10.20
C LYS A 843 -11.62 -16.44 -10.64
N PHE A 844 -11.12 -15.62 -9.71
CA PHE A 844 -10.05 -14.67 -9.98
C PHE A 844 -8.70 -15.36 -10.27
N VAL A 845 -8.26 -16.25 -9.39
CA VAL A 845 -6.99 -17.00 -9.50
C VAL A 845 -6.93 -17.81 -10.79
N TRP A 846 -8.06 -18.29 -11.29
CA TRP A 846 -8.13 -19.10 -12.51
C TRP A 846 -8.66 -18.35 -13.73
N GLN A 847 -8.91 -17.03 -13.63
CA GLN A 847 -9.47 -16.22 -14.74
C GLN A 847 -10.77 -16.81 -15.31
N GLY A 848 -11.63 -17.37 -14.45
CA GLY A 848 -12.86 -18.04 -14.87
C GLY A 848 -12.67 -19.44 -15.48
N LYS A 849 -11.43 -19.91 -15.64
CA LYS A 849 -11.14 -21.28 -16.08
C LYS A 849 -11.32 -22.27 -14.92
N ARG A 850 -11.46 -23.56 -15.24
CA ARG A 850 -11.49 -24.63 -14.24
C ARG A 850 -10.17 -24.69 -13.47
N PRO A 851 -10.19 -24.84 -12.12
CA PRO A 851 -8.98 -25.05 -11.32
C PRO A 851 -8.18 -26.26 -11.79
N ARG A 852 -6.86 -26.12 -11.88
CA ARG A 852 -5.94 -27.21 -12.26
C ARG A 852 -5.18 -27.83 -11.08
N ILE A 853 -5.21 -27.17 -9.93
CA ILE A 853 -4.55 -27.60 -8.69
C ILE A 853 -5.64 -27.70 -7.61
N LYS A 854 -5.60 -28.76 -6.80
CA LYS A 854 -6.49 -28.94 -5.64
C LYS A 854 -6.35 -27.74 -4.70
N HIS A 855 -7.46 -27.34 -4.07
CA HIS A 855 -7.45 -26.15 -3.21
C HIS A 855 -6.54 -26.30 -1.98
N THR A 856 -6.50 -27.48 -1.36
CA THR A 856 -5.58 -27.86 -0.28
C THR A 856 -4.13 -27.52 -0.63
N ASN A 857 -3.71 -27.96 -1.82
CA ASN A 857 -2.38 -27.68 -2.37
C ASN A 857 -2.13 -26.20 -2.72
N LEU A 858 -3.17 -25.42 -3.03
CA LEU A 858 -3.03 -23.98 -3.23
C LEU A 858 -2.75 -23.26 -1.90
N ILE A 859 -3.43 -23.64 -0.81
CA ILE A 859 -3.36 -22.96 0.49
C ILE A 859 -2.17 -23.40 1.35
N ASP A 860 -1.70 -24.63 1.15
CA ASP A 860 -0.59 -25.23 1.89
C ASP A 860 0.70 -24.37 1.82
N GLU A 861 1.55 -24.52 2.83
CA GLU A 861 2.80 -23.79 2.94
C GLU A 861 3.75 -24.10 1.78
N THR A 862 4.49 -23.09 1.34
CA THR A 862 5.49 -23.26 0.28
C THR A 862 6.57 -24.27 0.64
N LYS A 863 6.86 -24.45 1.93
CA LYS A 863 7.86 -25.41 2.41
C LYS A 863 7.45 -26.86 2.20
N ARG A 864 6.15 -27.15 2.36
CA ARG A 864 5.54 -28.47 2.11
C ARG A 864 5.06 -28.61 0.66
N GLY A 865 5.47 -27.69 -0.22
CA GLY A 865 5.15 -27.71 -1.63
C GLY A 865 3.78 -27.18 -2.02
N GLY A 866 3.15 -26.33 -1.20
CA GLY A 866 1.98 -25.56 -1.58
C GLY A 866 2.30 -24.20 -2.20
N LEU A 867 1.28 -23.43 -2.60
CA LEU A 867 1.46 -22.07 -3.16
C LEU A 867 1.26 -20.95 -2.11
N GLY A 868 0.90 -21.33 -0.88
CA GLY A 868 0.64 -20.43 0.24
C GLY A 868 -0.49 -19.45 -0.01
N MET A 869 -1.50 -19.79 -0.81
CA MET A 869 -2.68 -18.95 -1.01
C MET A 869 -3.41 -18.75 0.33
N PRO A 870 -3.75 -17.52 0.74
CA PRO A 870 -4.44 -17.30 2.01
C PRO A 870 -5.80 -18.00 2.07
N ASP A 871 -6.03 -18.77 3.13
CA ASP A 871 -7.35 -19.28 3.49
C ASP A 871 -8.02 -18.32 4.49
N LEU A 872 -9.03 -17.58 4.01
CA LEU A 872 -9.74 -16.60 4.83
C LEU A 872 -10.48 -17.22 6.02
N ARG A 873 -10.92 -18.49 5.93
CA ARG A 873 -11.60 -19.18 7.04
C ARG A 873 -10.61 -19.44 8.17
N LEU A 874 -9.44 -20.00 7.86
CA LEU A 874 -8.43 -20.29 8.88
C LEU A 874 -7.87 -19.03 9.54
N TYR A 875 -7.73 -17.93 8.80
CA TYR A 875 -7.38 -16.64 9.39
C TYR A 875 -8.46 -16.10 10.33
N TYR A 876 -9.73 -16.24 9.96
CA TYR A 876 -10.84 -15.88 10.83
C TYR A 876 -10.85 -16.73 12.11
N GLU A 877 -10.72 -18.05 11.99
CA GLU A 877 -10.70 -18.97 13.12
C GLU A 877 -9.51 -18.68 14.06
N ALA A 878 -8.33 -18.35 13.51
CA ALA A 878 -7.18 -17.91 14.31
C ALA A 878 -7.46 -16.60 15.07
N CYS A 879 -8.16 -15.64 14.48
CA CYS A 879 -8.58 -14.42 15.18
C CYS A 879 -9.65 -14.68 16.24
N ALA A 880 -10.58 -15.60 16.01
CA ALA A 880 -11.57 -15.99 17.03
C ALA A 880 -10.90 -16.66 18.24
N LEU A 881 -9.94 -17.56 18.02
CA LEU A 881 -9.14 -18.17 19.08
C LEU A 881 -8.34 -17.14 19.88
N LEU A 882 -7.89 -16.07 19.24
CA LEU A 882 -7.22 -14.98 19.94
C LEU A 882 -8.13 -14.29 20.99
N TYR A 883 -9.45 -14.26 20.80
CA TYR A 883 -10.39 -13.77 21.82
C TYR A 883 -10.54 -14.77 22.98
N VAL A 884 -10.47 -16.07 22.68
CA VAL A 884 -10.49 -17.14 23.70
C VAL A 884 -9.25 -17.06 24.59
N LYS A 885 -8.08 -16.71 24.04
CA LYS A 885 -6.86 -16.45 24.82
C LYS A 885 -7.10 -15.42 25.94
N ASP A 886 -7.83 -14.35 25.64
CA ASP A 886 -8.13 -13.30 26.63
C ASP A 886 -8.97 -13.86 27.80
N TRP A 887 -9.91 -14.78 27.52
CA TRP A 887 -10.70 -15.47 28.55
C TRP A 887 -9.89 -16.47 29.36
N THR A 888 -8.94 -17.19 28.75
CA THR A 888 -8.10 -18.17 29.47
C THR A 888 -7.08 -17.53 30.40
N THR A 889 -6.60 -16.31 30.09
CA THR A 889 -5.52 -15.66 30.87
C THR A 889 -6.04 -14.75 31.98
N LEU A 890 -7.32 -14.40 31.95
CA LEU A 890 -7.98 -13.49 32.87
C LEU A 890 -7.25 -12.15 33.10
N LYS A 891 -6.47 -11.66 32.12
CA LYS A 891 -5.68 -10.43 32.26
C LYS A 891 -6.48 -9.13 32.03
N ARG A 892 -7.65 -9.21 31.39
CA ARG A 892 -8.42 -8.04 30.90
C ARG A 892 -9.69 -7.85 31.70
N GLU A 893 -9.57 -7.34 32.91
CA GLU A 893 -10.65 -7.28 33.88
C GLU A 893 -11.88 -6.50 33.40
N SER A 894 -11.68 -5.37 32.72
CA SER A 894 -12.78 -4.55 32.19
C SER A 894 -13.69 -5.33 31.24
N ILE A 895 -13.12 -6.06 30.29
CA ILE A 895 -13.88 -6.88 29.32
C ILE A 895 -14.51 -8.08 30.01
N ILE A 896 -13.74 -8.76 30.85
CA ILE A 896 -14.15 -9.98 31.56
C ILE A 896 -15.30 -9.70 32.53
N ASN A 897 -15.32 -8.53 33.17
CA ASN A 897 -16.40 -8.12 34.05
C ASN A 897 -17.64 -7.70 33.26
N LEU A 898 -17.48 -6.99 32.14
CA LEU A 898 -18.58 -6.60 31.26
C LEU A 898 -19.29 -7.81 30.65
N GLU A 899 -18.54 -8.67 29.98
CA GLU A 899 -19.12 -9.84 29.30
C GLU A 899 -19.57 -10.93 30.28
N GLY A 900 -19.08 -10.89 31.52
CA GLY A 900 -19.32 -11.88 32.56
C GLY A 900 -20.30 -11.43 33.64
N HIS A 901 -20.97 -10.28 33.44
CA HIS A 901 -21.78 -9.63 34.47
C HIS A 901 -22.97 -10.48 34.94
N ASP A 902 -23.51 -11.29 34.05
CA ASP A 902 -24.66 -12.18 34.19
C ASP A 902 -24.29 -13.64 34.45
N LEU A 903 -23.00 -14.00 34.39
CA LEU A 903 -22.53 -15.37 34.54
C LEU A 903 -22.64 -15.86 35.99
N ARG A 904 -23.21 -17.07 36.18
CA ARG A 904 -23.22 -17.77 37.46
C ARG A 904 -21.88 -18.40 37.84
N THR A 905 -20.99 -18.71 36.88
CA THR A 905 -19.69 -19.36 37.15
C THR A 905 -18.54 -18.68 36.40
N SER A 906 -17.28 -18.99 36.69
CA SER A 906 -16.14 -18.35 36.00
C SER A 906 -15.98 -18.80 34.54
N TRP A 907 -15.22 -18.02 33.76
CA TRP A 907 -14.88 -18.24 32.36
C TRP A 907 -14.30 -19.63 32.07
N HIS A 908 -13.49 -20.16 33.00
CA HIS A 908 -12.94 -21.50 32.95
C HIS A 908 -14.03 -22.58 32.84
N ALA A 909 -15.17 -22.37 33.51
CA ALA A 909 -16.31 -23.28 33.49
C ALA A 909 -16.92 -23.45 32.10
N TYR A 910 -17.08 -22.34 31.38
CA TYR A 910 -17.67 -22.30 30.04
C TYR A 910 -16.73 -22.86 28.97
N LEU A 911 -15.41 -22.74 29.18
CA LEU A 911 -14.42 -23.26 28.23
C LEU A 911 -14.17 -24.77 28.40
N TRP A 912 -14.30 -25.32 29.62
CA TRP A 912 -13.96 -26.72 29.88
C TRP A 912 -15.14 -27.63 30.27
N TYR A 913 -16.05 -27.21 31.16
CA TYR A 913 -17.04 -28.09 31.81
C TYR A 913 -18.46 -28.07 31.20
N ASP A 914 -18.59 -27.63 29.95
CA ASP A 914 -19.84 -27.65 29.15
C ASP A 914 -21.10 -27.09 29.86
N LYS A 915 -20.94 -26.00 30.63
CA LYS A 915 -22.06 -25.31 31.30
C LYS A 915 -22.88 -24.41 30.35
N THR A 916 -22.72 -24.53 29.03
CA THR A 916 -23.38 -23.66 28.03
C THR A 916 -24.90 -23.79 28.01
N LYS A 917 -25.45 -24.94 28.44
CA LYS A 917 -26.89 -25.19 28.51
C LYS A 917 -27.61 -24.37 29.59
N LEU A 918 -26.88 -23.90 30.62
CA LEU A 918 -27.46 -23.21 31.77
C LEU A 918 -27.78 -21.73 31.49
N GLU A 919 -27.13 -21.09 30.50
CA GLU A 919 -27.24 -19.65 30.23
C GLU A 919 -27.28 -19.32 28.73
N LYS A 920 -28.48 -19.41 28.14
CA LYS A 920 -28.70 -19.17 26.70
C LYS A 920 -28.33 -17.76 26.24
N ILE A 921 -28.49 -16.74 27.09
CA ILE A 921 -28.24 -15.33 26.76
C ILE A 921 -26.75 -15.09 26.47
N PHE A 922 -25.85 -15.57 27.33
CA PHE A 922 -24.41 -15.49 27.15
C PHE A 922 -23.95 -16.14 25.83
N CYS A 923 -24.50 -17.32 25.52
CA CYS A 923 -24.14 -18.07 24.31
C CYS A 923 -24.70 -17.44 23.01
N ASN A 924 -25.67 -16.53 23.10
CA ASN A 924 -26.32 -15.90 21.94
C ASN A 924 -25.66 -14.62 21.46
N HIS A 925 -24.73 -14.06 22.21
CA HIS A 925 -23.97 -12.86 21.83
C HIS A 925 -23.16 -13.06 20.56
N PHE A 926 -23.12 -12.05 19.69
CA PHE A 926 -22.50 -12.13 18.36
C PHE A 926 -21.03 -12.59 18.39
N ILE A 927 -20.19 -11.94 19.21
CA ILE A 927 -18.77 -12.30 19.37
C ILE A 927 -18.60 -13.61 20.17
N ARG A 928 -19.19 -13.68 21.38
CA ARG A 928 -18.99 -14.82 22.29
C ARG A 928 -19.38 -16.16 21.65
N SER A 929 -20.57 -16.23 21.05
CA SER A 929 -21.06 -17.40 20.30
C SER A 929 -20.07 -17.91 19.24
N ALA A 930 -19.47 -17.00 18.46
CA ALA A 930 -18.56 -17.34 17.39
C ALA A 930 -17.24 -17.86 17.96
N ALA A 931 -16.69 -17.20 19.00
CA ALA A 931 -15.49 -17.63 19.69
C ALA A 931 -15.64 -19.02 20.33
N ILE A 932 -16.74 -19.26 21.08
CA ILE A 932 -17.04 -20.54 21.72
C ILE A 932 -17.19 -21.66 20.67
N LYS A 933 -17.91 -21.39 19.57
CA LYS A 933 -18.06 -22.36 18.49
C LYS A 933 -16.71 -22.78 17.90
N ILE A 934 -15.78 -21.83 17.71
CA ILE A 934 -14.44 -22.14 17.21
C ILE A 934 -13.59 -22.84 18.28
N TRP A 935 -13.70 -22.45 19.55
CA TRP A 935 -13.04 -23.16 20.66
C TRP A 935 -13.45 -24.63 20.69
N ASN A 936 -14.76 -24.91 20.73
CA ASN A 936 -15.28 -26.28 20.80
C ASN A 936 -14.87 -27.12 19.59
N LYS A 937 -14.69 -26.51 18.41
CA LYS A 937 -14.18 -27.19 17.21
C LYS A 937 -12.75 -27.72 17.39
N TYR A 938 -11.90 -27.00 18.11
CA TYR A 938 -10.47 -27.31 18.25
C TYR A 938 -10.05 -27.82 19.63
N LYS A 939 -10.90 -27.65 20.66
CA LYS A 939 -10.63 -27.98 22.06
C LYS A 939 -10.04 -29.38 22.24
N ALA A 940 -10.69 -30.42 21.71
CA ALA A 940 -10.25 -31.81 21.84
C ALA A 940 -8.89 -32.09 21.17
N ARG A 941 -8.57 -31.34 20.10
CA ARG A 941 -7.28 -31.45 19.40
C ARG A 941 -6.17 -30.68 20.09
N ILE A 942 -6.51 -29.63 20.84
CA ILE A 942 -5.56 -28.84 21.64
C ILE A 942 -5.22 -29.59 22.94
N TYR A 943 -6.24 -30.08 23.65
CA TYR A 943 -6.09 -30.76 24.94
C TYR A 943 -6.84 -32.10 24.93
N PRO A 944 -6.11 -33.23 24.82
CA PRO A 944 -6.71 -34.56 24.96
C PRO A 944 -7.03 -34.92 26.42
N LYS A 945 -6.24 -34.38 27.38
CA LYS A 945 -6.40 -34.53 28.83
C LYS A 945 -6.73 -33.19 29.49
N THR A 946 -7.06 -33.18 30.79
CA THR A 946 -7.38 -31.97 31.54
C THR A 946 -6.18 -31.01 31.60
N PRO A 947 -6.33 -29.75 31.16
CA PRO A 947 -5.24 -28.79 31.16
C PRO A 947 -4.98 -28.19 32.55
N LEU A 948 -3.71 -27.87 32.81
CA LEU A 948 -3.25 -27.39 34.12
C LEU A 948 -3.60 -25.92 34.42
N TRP A 949 -4.05 -25.14 33.42
CA TRP A 949 -4.41 -23.73 33.60
C TRP A 949 -5.85 -23.52 34.06
N ILE A 950 -6.65 -24.57 34.21
CA ILE A 950 -8.02 -24.44 34.73
C ILE A 950 -7.96 -24.22 36.24
N SER A 951 -8.79 -23.29 36.74
CA SER A 951 -9.09 -23.22 38.17
C SER A 951 -10.36 -24.03 38.49
N PRO A 952 -10.24 -25.17 39.18
CA PRO A 952 -11.40 -25.98 39.60
C PRO A 952 -12.29 -25.26 40.61
N LEU A 953 -11.73 -24.42 41.48
CA LEU A 953 -12.51 -23.62 42.44
C LEU A 953 -13.40 -22.61 41.71
N GLU A 954 -12.82 -21.90 40.74
CA GLU A 954 -13.55 -20.95 39.90
C GLU A 954 -14.62 -21.62 39.02
N ALA A 955 -14.42 -22.88 38.65
CA ALA A 955 -15.38 -23.64 37.86
C ALA A 955 -16.63 -24.06 38.65
N CYS A 956 -16.50 -24.19 39.97
CA CYS A 956 -17.55 -24.67 40.87
C CYS A 956 -18.31 -23.56 41.59
N GLN A 957 -17.68 -22.41 41.86
CA GLN A 957 -18.27 -21.35 42.66
C GLN A 957 -18.98 -20.25 41.86
N ARG A 958 -19.92 -19.56 42.52
CA ARG A 958 -20.54 -18.35 41.99
C ARG A 958 -19.61 -17.17 42.17
N ARG A 959 -19.22 -16.53 41.07
CA ARG A 959 -18.26 -15.42 41.10
C ARG A 959 -18.91 -14.17 41.68
N LEU A 960 -18.47 -13.76 42.87
CA LEU A 960 -18.77 -12.45 43.46
C LEU A 960 -17.72 -11.43 42.98
N SER A 961 -18.09 -10.15 42.94
CA SER A 961 -17.19 -9.07 42.53
C SER A 961 -16.03 -8.96 43.53
N GLY A 962 -14.78 -8.99 43.06
CA GLY A 962 -13.58 -8.79 43.90
C GLY A 962 -12.92 -10.05 44.50
N MET A 963 -13.34 -11.27 44.13
CA MET A 963 -12.64 -12.50 44.56
C MET A 963 -11.24 -12.62 43.92
N GLU A 964 -10.23 -12.97 44.72
CA GLU A 964 -8.89 -13.31 44.26
C GLU A 964 -8.90 -14.52 43.31
N LYS A 965 -7.87 -14.63 42.45
CA LYS A 965 -7.76 -15.74 41.50
C LYS A 965 -7.65 -17.05 42.27
N GLY A 966 -8.55 -17.99 41.97
CA GLY A 966 -8.54 -19.31 42.58
C GLY A 966 -7.30 -20.11 42.14
N PRO A 967 -6.90 -21.13 42.92
CA PRO A 967 -5.79 -22.00 42.56
C PRO A 967 -6.04 -22.70 41.22
N LEU A 968 -5.00 -22.78 40.38
CA LEU A 968 -5.03 -23.50 39.11
C LEU A 968 -4.55 -24.94 39.33
N TYR A 969 -4.90 -25.87 38.43
CA TYR A 969 -4.40 -27.25 38.52
C TYR A 969 -2.87 -27.35 38.56
N LYS A 970 -2.14 -26.46 37.87
CA LYS A 970 -0.66 -26.38 37.94
C LYS A 970 -0.13 -26.09 39.35
N ASP A 971 -0.93 -25.44 40.19
CA ASP A 971 -0.53 -25.00 41.52
C ASP A 971 -0.85 -26.05 42.59
N ILE A 972 -1.82 -26.95 42.30
CA ILE A 972 -2.35 -27.93 43.27
C ILE A 972 -2.09 -29.39 42.91
N VAL A 973 -1.72 -29.71 41.65
CA VAL A 973 -1.41 -31.09 41.23
C VAL A 973 0.10 -31.29 41.20
N VAL A 974 0.55 -32.39 41.80
CA VAL A 974 1.95 -32.86 41.78
C VAL A 974 1.97 -34.28 41.23
N GLN A 975 3.05 -34.65 40.53
CA GLN A 975 3.25 -36.00 40.05
C GLN A 975 4.08 -36.78 41.08
N VAL A 976 3.49 -37.80 41.71
CA VAL A 976 4.15 -38.70 42.66
C VAL A 976 4.07 -40.11 42.09
N GLY A 977 5.21 -40.74 41.81
CA GLY A 977 5.25 -42.09 41.22
C GLY A 977 4.59 -42.21 39.83
N GLY A 978 4.45 -41.11 39.08
CA GLY A 978 3.77 -41.08 37.78
C GLY A 978 2.24 -40.99 37.86
N GLN A 979 1.68 -40.82 39.06
CA GLN A 979 0.26 -40.56 39.28
C GLN A 979 0.06 -39.11 39.73
N PRO A 980 -0.96 -38.39 39.21
CA PRO A 980 -1.29 -37.07 39.68
C PRO A 980 -1.92 -37.18 41.08
N GLU A 981 -1.34 -36.48 42.04
CA GLU A 981 -1.85 -36.28 43.39
C GLU A 981 -2.11 -34.80 43.67
N MET A 982 -3.09 -34.52 44.54
CA MET A 982 -3.43 -33.16 44.95
C MET A 982 -2.64 -32.80 46.21
N ARG A 983 -2.06 -31.58 46.24
CA ARG A 983 -1.40 -31.01 47.41
C ARG A 983 -2.32 -30.94 48.62
N THR A 984 -1.74 -30.99 49.82
CA THR A 984 -2.50 -30.86 51.07
C THR A 984 -3.07 -29.44 51.23
N GLN A 985 -4.05 -29.26 52.12
CA GLN A 985 -4.64 -27.94 52.37
C GLN A 985 -3.59 -26.94 52.87
N GLU A 986 -2.64 -27.40 53.70
CA GLU A 986 -1.53 -26.59 54.22
C GLU A 986 -0.63 -26.09 53.09
N ASP A 987 -0.22 -26.99 52.17
CA ASP A 987 0.62 -26.65 51.01
C ASP A 987 -0.02 -25.65 50.05
N ILE A 988 -1.35 -25.71 49.90
CA ILE A 988 -2.08 -24.78 49.04
C ILE A 988 -2.21 -23.42 49.74
N ASN A 989 -2.45 -23.41 51.06
CA ASN A 989 -2.55 -22.19 51.86
C ASN A 989 -1.25 -21.38 51.92
N VAL A 990 -0.08 -22.01 51.70
CA VAL A 990 1.22 -21.32 51.53
C VAL A 990 1.20 -20.35 50.34
N LYS A 991 0.48 -20.67 49.26
CA LYS A 991 0.41 -19.85 48.05
C LYS A 991 -0.87 -19.02 47.93
N PHE A 992 -1.95 -19.47 48.57
CA PHE A 992 -3.27 -18.86 48.49
C PHE A 992 -3.79 -18.68 49.91
N THR A 993 -3.67 -17.47 50.45
CA THR A 993 -4.19 -17.14 51.79
C THR A 993 -5.70 -17.38 51.86
N ASN A 994 -6.16 -18.06 52.91
CA ASN A 994 -7.59 -18.25 53.27
C ASN A 994 -8.42 -19.26 52.45
N ILE A 995 -7.85 -20.37 51.96
CA ILE A 995 -8.70 -21.46 51.42
C ILE A 995 -9.38 -22.21 52.58
N SER A 996 -10.70 -22.06 52.69
CA SER A 996 -11.49 -22.72 53.73
C SER A 996 -11.57 -24.23 53.51
N TRP A 997 -11.88 -24.98 54.57
CA TRP A 997 -12.07 -26.43 54.48
C TRP A 997 -13.10 -26.83 53.40
N PHE A 998 -14.20 -26.05 53.29
CA PHE A 998 -15.22 -26.28 52.26
C PHE A 998 -14.69 -26.06 50.84
N GLN A 999 -13.88 -25.02 50.63
CA GLN A 999 -13.23 -24.75 49.35
C GLN A 999 -12.22 -25.84 48.98
N HIS A 1000 -11.46 -26.34 49.96
CA HIS A 1000 -10.55 -27.46 49.78
C HIS A 1000 -11.29 -28.76 49.42
N ARG A 1001 -12.44 -29.03 50.05
CA ARG A 1001 -13.30 -30.18 49.69
C ARG A 1001 -13.83 -30.07 48.25
N GLN A 1002 -14.28 -28.88 47.83
CA GLN A 1002 -14.72 -28.63 46.46
C GLN A 1002 -13.59 -28.86 45.44
N LEU A 1003 -12.37 -28.42 45.76
CA LEU A 1003 -11.17 -28.68 44.96
C LEU A 1003 -10.93 -30.19 44.81
N ARG A 1004 -11.03 -30.94 45.91
CA ARG A 1004 -10.81 -32.40 45.93
C ARG A 1004 -11.87 -33.14 45.10
N GLU A 1005 -13.13 -32.71 45.16
CA GLU A 1005 -14.20 -33.28 44.33
C GLU A 1005 -13.97 -33.04 42.82
N SER A 1006 -13.62 -31.81 42.43
CA SER A 1006 -13.27 -31.49 41.04
C SER A 1006 -12.04 -32.27 40.57
N PHE A 1007 -11.02 -32.37 41.41
CA PHE A 1007 -9.82 -33.15 41.13
C PHE A 1007 -10.15 -34.63 40.91
N ASN A 1008 -10.94 -35.25 41.79
CA ASN A 1008 -11.35 -36.65 41.65
C ASN A 1008 -12.12 -36.90 40.35
N LYS A 1009 -12.95 -35.94 39.92
CA LYS A 1009 -13.67 -36.01 38.65
C LYS A 1009 -12.73 -35.93 37.46
N ASP A 1010 -11.82 -34.96 37.46
CA ASP A 1010 -10.92 -34.70 36.33
C ASP A 1010 -9.75 -35.69 36.26
N ARG A 1011 -9.38 -36.31 37.39
CA ARG A 1011 -8.39 -37.40 37.47
C ARG A 1011 -8.78 -38.59 36.58
N LYS A 1012 -10.08 -38.84 36.39
CA LYS A 1012 -10.57 -39.89 35.46
C LYS A 1012 -10.17 -39.62 34.00
N GLN A 1013 -10.08 -38.36 33.60
CA GLN A 1013 -9.65 -37.94 32.26
C GLN A 1013 -8.11 -37.79 32.16
N GLY A 1014 -7.42 -37.75 33.30
CA GLY A 1014 -5.99 -37.50 33.41
C GLY A 1014 -5.62 -36.02 33.23
N PHE A 1015 -4.42 -35.66 33.67
CA PHE A 1015 -3.87 -34.31 33.52
C PHE A 1015 -2.79 -34.24 32.43
N MET A 1016 -2.59 -33.04 31.88
CA MET A 1016 -1.52 -32.79 30.92
C MET A 1016 -0.15 -32.79 31.59
N ASP A 1017 0.78 -33.60 31.06
CA ASP A 1017 2.14 -33.75 31.60
C ASP A 1017 3.17 -32.84 30.91
N LYS A 1018 2.82 -32.27 29.75
CA LYS A 1018 3.68 -31.40 28.93
C LYS A 1018 2.92 -30.16 28.44
N GLU A 1019 3.63 -29.04 28.29
CA GLU A 1019 3.08 -27.83 27.67
C GLU A 1019 2.66 -28.08 26.22
N THR A 1020 1.42 -27.71 25.90
CA THR A 1020 0.86 -27.77 24.56
C THR A 1020 1.25 -26.56 23.71
N PHE A 1021 0.88 -26.59 22.43
CA PHE A 1021 0.93 -25.39 21.59
C PHE A 1021 0.10 -24.23 22.16
N TRP A 1022 -1.07 -24.49 22.78
CA TRP A 1022 -1.90 -23.44 23.34
C TRP A 1022 -1.28 -22.79 24.58
N ASP A 1023 -0.60 -23.55 25.42
CA ASP A 1023 0.13 -23.02 26.57
C ASP A 1023 1.21 -22.02 26.13
N ARG A 1024 1.95 -22.35 25.06
CA ARG A 1024 2.90 -21.43 24.42
C ARG A 1024 2.24 -20.21 23.77
N ILE A 1025 0.97 -20.30 23.35
CA ILE A 1025 0.20 -19.16 22.83
C ILE A 1025 -0.26 -18.24 23.96
N MET A 1026 -0.67 -18.79 25.10
CA MET A 1026 -1.09 -18.02 26.27
C MET A 1026 0.05 -17.14 26.79
N THR A 1027 1.28 -17.65 26.81
CA THR A 1027 2.48 -16.89 27.21
C THR A 1027 3.04 -15.97 26.12
N SER A 1028 2.76 -16.25 24.84
CA SER A 1028 3.29 -15.48 23.72
C SER A 1028 2.58 -14.14 23.52
N GLU A 1029 3.36 -13.05 23.45
CA GLU A 1029 2.87 -11.71 23.10
C GLU A 1029 3.05 -11.35 21.62
N LYS A 1030 3.96 -12.04 20.92
CA LYS A 1030 4.35 -11.71 19.54
C LYS A 1030 3.81 -12.71 18.51
N LYS A 1031 3.31 -12.20 17.38
CA LYS A 1031 2.89 -12.97 16.19
C LYS A 1031 1.87 -14.08 16.48
N VAL A 1032 0.98 -13.88 17.45
CA VAL A 1032 0.01 -14.89 17.90
C VAL A 1032 -0.87 -15.41 16.75
N ILE A 1033 -1.47 -14.53 15.96
CA ILE A 1033 -2.32 -14.91 14.82
C ILE A 1033 -1.55 -15.75 13.79
N THR A 1034 -0.29 -15.41 13.52
CA THR A 1034 0.54 -16.17 12.57
C THR A 1034 0.84 -17.57 13.12
N LYS A 1035 1.16 -17.69 14.41
CA LYS A 1035 1.38 -19.00 15.04
C LYS A 1035 0.10 -19.84 15.00
N LEU A 1036 -1.04 -19.27 15.40
CA LEU A 1036 -2.35 -19.92 15.35
C LEU A 1036 -2.70 -20.37 13.93
N TYR A 1037 -2.59 -19.48 12.94
CA TYR A 1037 -2.89 -19.79 11.54
C TYR A 1037 -2.04 -20.94 11.01
N ARG A 1038 -0.74 -20.98 11.32
CA ARG A 1038 0.14 -22.09 10.88
C ARG A 1038 -0.29 -23.41 11.45
N GLN A 1039 -0.61 -23.46 12.74
CA GLN A 1039 -1.11 -24.67 13.39
C GLN A 1039 -2.44 -25.13 12.78
N LEU A 1040 -3.37 -24.20 12.57
CA LEU A 1040 -4.66 -24.50 11.93
C LEU A 1040 -4.49 -24.96 10.47
N LEU A 1041 -3.52 -24.39 9.75
CA LEU A 1041 -3.20 -24.79 8.38
C LEU A 1041 -2.62 -26.19 8.34
N GLU A 1042 -1.68 -26.51 9.23
CA GLU A 1042 -1.10 -27.84 9.38
C GLU A 1042 -2.19 -28.89 9.59
N TRP A 1043 -3.08 -28.65 10.56
CA TRP A 1043 -4.24 -29.50 10.84
C TRP A 1043 -5.22 -29.64 9.67
N ALA A 1044 -5.38 -28.60 8.86
CA ALA A 1044 -6.27 -28.62 7.70
C ALA A 1044 -5.64 -29.29 6.46
N THR A 1045 -4.35 -29.65 6.49
CA THR A 1045 -3.60 -30.17 5.34
C THR A 1045 -2.77 -31.42 5.67
N GLU A 1046 -3.01 -32.02 6.83
CA GLU A 1046 -2.26 -33.16 7.37
C GLU A 1046 -2.32 -34.40 6.45
N GLU A 1047 -3.48 -34.64 5.81
CA GLU A 1047 -3.69 -35.76 4.89
C GLU A 1047 -2.94 -35.62 3.54
N GLU A 1048 -2.39 -34.44 3.21
CA GLU A 1048 -1.79 -34.14 1.89
C GLU A 1048 -0.26 -34.00 1.93
N THR A 1049 0.39 -34.60 2.93
CA THR A 1049 1.86 -34.60 3.07
C THR A 1049 2.55 -35.24 1.86
N VAL A 1050 2.06 -36.39 1.39
CA VAL A 1050 2.46 -36.99 0.11
C VAL A 1050 1.48 -36.56 -0.97
N LYS A 1051 1.93 -35.67 -1.86
CA LYS A 1051 1.07 -35.12 -2.91
C LYS A 1051 0.86 -36.14 -4.02
N GLU A 1052 -0.38 -36.25 -4.51
CA GLU A 1052 -0.74 -37.10 -5.66
C GLU A 1052 0.18 -36.89 -6.89
N CYS A 1053 0.65 -35.65 -7.11
CA CYS A 1053 1.58 -35.36 -8.20
C CYS A 1053 2.97 -35.96 -8.00
N MET A 1054 3.46 -36.07 -6.75
CA MET A 1054 4.73 -36.70 -6.42
C MET A 1054 4.69 -38.18 -6.77
N THR A 1055 3.61 -38.88 -6.39
CA THR A 1055 3.40 -40.29 -6.72
C THR A 1055 3.35 -40.51 -8.23
N LYS A 1056 2.63 -39.65 -8.97
CA LYS A 1056 2.59 -39.74 -10.45
C LYS A 1056 3.95 -39.52 -11.11
N TRP A 1057 4.78 -38.63 -10.56
CA TRP A 1057 6.15 -38.43 -11.05
C TRP A 1057 7.05 -39.62 -10.72
N ALA A 1058 6.95 -40.19 -9.52
CA ALA A 1058 7.69 -41.39 -9.13
C ALA A 1058 7.40 -42.57 -10.06
N VAL A 1059 6.13 -42.80 -10.40
CA VAL A 1059 5.71 -43.82 -11.38
C VAL A 1059 6.32 -43.55 -12.76
N ASN A 1060 6.36 -42.29 -13.23
CA ASN A 1060 6.93 -41.96 -14.54
C ASN A 1060 8.46 -42.09 -14.60
N PHE A 1061 9.16 -41.90 -13.49
CA PHE A 1061 10.61 -42.09 -13.42
C PHE A 1061 11.02 -43.53 -13.12
N GLY A 1062 10.09 -44.38 -12.69
CA GLY A 1062 10.40 -45.75 -12.28
C GLY A 1062 11.14 -45.85 -10.94
N ARG A 1063 11.12 -44.80 -10.10
CA ARG A 1063 11.72 -44.80 -8.75
C ARG A 1063 11.01 -43.86 -7.79
N THR A 1064 11.08 -44.16 -6.49
CA THR A 1064 10.52 -43.32 -5.43
C THR A 1064 11.29 -41.99 -5.30
N ILE A 1065 10.57 -40.87 -5.27
CA ILE A 1065 11.15 -39.55 -4.97
C ILE A 1065 11.11 -39.37 -3.45
N ARG A 1066 12.27 -39.19 -2.80
CA ARG A 1066 12.32 -38.95 -1.34
C ARG A 1066 11.70 -37.60 -1.00
N MET A 1067 11.07 -37.48 0.18
CA MET A 1067 10.46 -36.22 0.62
C MET A 1067 11.49 -35.08 0.69
N GLU A 1068 12.72 -35.36 1.13
CA GLU A 1068 13.83 -34.40 1.12
C GLU A 1068 14.15 -33.86 -0.27
N GLN A 1069 14.19 -34.73 -1.29
CA GLN A 1069 14.42 -34.32 -2.68
C GLN A 1069 13.27 -33.44 -3.19
N TRP A 1070 12.04 -33.77 -2.80
CA TRP A 1070 10.86 -32.97 -3.11
C TRP A 1070 10.90 -31.60 -2.43
N GLU A 1071 11.29 -31.54 -1.16
CA GLU A 1071 11.43 -30.30 -0.38
C GLU A 1071 12.56 -29.42 -0.89
N ILE A 1072 13.70 -29.97 -1.30
CA ILE A 1072 14.81 -29.21 -1.90
C ILE A 1072 14.32 -28.41 -3.12
N MET A 1073 13.44 -28.99 -3.95
CA MET A 1073 12.88 -28.30 -5.11
C MET A 1073 12.08 -27.05 -4.72
N TRP A 1074 11.26 -27.15 -3.67
CA TRP A 1074 10.44 -26.03 -3.16
C TRP A 1074 11.22 -25.04 -2.30
N ASN A 1075 12.20 -25.50 -1.52
CA ASN A 1075 12.88 -24.71 -0.52
C ASN A 1075 14.20 -24.09 -0.99
N ARG A 1076 14.88 -24.70 -1.97
CA ARG A 1076 16.16 -24.22 -2.52
C ARG A 1076 15.97 -23.67 -3.93
N LYS A 1077 15.44 -24.47 -4.87
CA LYS A 1077 15.37 -24.09 -6.30
C LYS A 1077 14.36 -22.97 -6.59
N MET A 1078 13.16 -23.04 -5.99
CA MET A 1078 12.19 -21.94 -6.08
C MET A 1078 12.68 -20.63 -5.45
N LYS A 1079 13.59 -20.69 -4.46
CA LYS A 1079 14.19 -19.48 -3.86
C LYS A 1079 15.32 -18.90 -4.71
N GLN A 1080 16.06 -19.74 -5.43
CA GLN A 1080 17.09 -19.35 -6.40
C GLN A 1080 16.50 -18.65 -7.64
N MET A 1081 15.28 -19.04 -8.07
CA MET A 1081 14.60 -18.41 -9.21
C MET A 1081 13.77 -17.21 -8.79
N TYR A 1082 14.19 -15.97 -9.04
CA TYR A 1082 13.46 -14.82 -8.50
C TYR A 1082 12.24 -14.39 -9.32
N SER A 1083 12.25 -14.53 -10.65
CA SER A 1083 11.14 -14.12 -11.50
C SER A 1083 9.95 -15.08 -11.37
N TYR A 1084 8.72 -14.53 -11.19
CA TYR A 1084 7.51 -15.35 -11.13
C TYR A 1084 7.22 -16.14 -12.41
N ASP A 1085 7.62 -15.64 -13.58
CA ASP A 1085 7.52 -16.40 -14.83
C ASP A 1085 8.33 -17.70 -14.77
N LEU A 1086 9.53 -17.62 -14.19
CA LEU A 1086 10.43 -18.76 -14.03
C LEU A 1086 9.90 -19.72 -12.95
N LYS A 1087 9.48 -19.20 -11.79
CA LYS A 1087 8.85 -20.02 -10.74
C LYS A 1087 7.57 -20.70 -11.24
N GLU A 1088 6.74 -20.00 -12.01
CA GLU A 1088 5.49 -20.55 -12.54
C GLU A 1088 5.75 -21.69 -13.52
N ASN A 1089 6.85 -21.67 -14.28
CA ASN A 1089 7.23 -22.83 -15.11
C ASN A 1089 7.47 -24.07 -14.24
N LEU A 1090 8.25 -23.96 -13.16
CA LEU A 1090 8.46 -25.07 -12.21
C LEU A 1090 7.15 -25.57 -11.59
N ILE A 1091 6.27 -24.67 -11.14
CA ILE A 1091 4.94 -25.03 -10.61
C ILE A 1091 4.13 -25.81 -11.66
N LYS A 1092 4.15 -25.34 -12.91
CA LYS A 1092 3.44 -25.99 -14.01
C LYS A 1092 3.96 -27.40 -14.27
N MET A 1093 5.26 -27.63 -14.08
CA MET A 1093 5.84 -28.97 -14.15
C MET A 1093 5.42 -29.83 -12.95
N PHE A 1094 5.59 -29.36 -11.72
CA PHE A 1094 5.23 -30.12 -10.52
C PHE A 1094 3.79 -30.60 -10.52
N TYR A 1095 2.85 -29.72 -10.88
CA TYR A 1095 1.43 -30.03 -10.92
C TYR A 1095 0.92 -30.54 -12.27
N ARG A 1096 1.82 -30.87 -13.22
CA ARG A 1096 1.48 -31.42 -14.55
C ARG A 1096 0.40 -30.59 -15.26
N TRP A 1097 0.63 -29.28 -15.31
CA TRP A 1097 -0.38 -28.27 -15.63
C TRP A 1097 -0.81 -28.24 -17.10
N TYR A 1098 0.09 -28.62 -18.01
CA TYR A 1098 -0.15 -28.55 -19.45
C TYR A 1098 -1.23 -29.56 -19.86
N ILE A 1099 -2.18 -29.10 -20.68
CA ILE A 1099 -3.28 -29.94 -21.17
C ILE A 1099 -2.74 -30.79 -22.31
N THR A 1100 -3.03 -32.09 -22.27
CA THR A 1100 -2.58 -33.08 -23.24
C THR A 1100 -3.78 -33.64 -24.03
N PRO A 1101 -3.54 -34.26 -25.20
CA PRO A 1101 -4.58 -34.98 -25.97
C PRO A 1101 -5.37 -35.99 -25.13
N GLN A 1102 -4.68 -36.86 -24.38
CA GLN A 1102 -5.30 -37.81 -23.44
C GLN A 1102 -6.25 -37.11 -22.46
N LYS A 1103 -5.81 -35.99 -21.87
CA LYS A 1103 -6.63 -35.24 -20.90
C LYS A 1103 -7.84 -34.58 -21.54
N LEU A 1104 -7.76 -34.21 -22.82
CA LEU A 1104 -8.89 -33.66 -23.56
C LEU A 1104 -9.87 -34.75 -24.00
N GLY A 1105 -9.41 -35.95 -24.34
CA GLY A 1105 -10.26 -37.10 -24.63
C GLY A 1105 -11.19 -37.45 -23.46
N TYR A 1106 -10.74 -37.29 -22.21
CA TYR A 1106 -11.62 -37.41 -21.04
C TYR A 1106 -12.72 -36.34 -20.95
N TYR A 1107 -12.53 -35.16 -21.55
CA TYR A 1107 -13.50 -34.07 -21.52
C TYR A 1107 -14.45 -34.07 -22.72
N TYR A 1108 -13.99 -34.60 -23.85
CA TYR A 1108 -14.67 -34.59 -25.13
C TYR A 1108 -14.57 -36.00 -25.71
N LYS A 1109 -15.69 -36.74 -25.69
CA LYS A 1109 -15.74 -38.18 -25.98
C LYS A 1109 -15.24 -38.55 -27.39
N ASP A 1110 -15.23 -37.62 -28.34
CA ASP A 1110 -14.85 -37.85 -29.74
C ASP A 1110 -13.51 -37.22 -30.15
N MET A 1111 -12.65 -36.87 -29.18
CA MET A 1111 -11.38 -36.19 -29.47
C MET A 1111 -10.21 -37.17 -29.63
N ASN A 1112 -9.45 -37.04 -30.71
CA ASN A 1112 -8.23 -37.81 -30.94
C ASN A 1112 -7.22 -37.61 -29.79
N THR A 1113 -6.86 -38.71 -29.11
CA THR A 1113 -5.92 -38.75 -27.98
C THR A 1113 -4.47 -38.94 -28.40
N ALA A 1114 -4.17 -39.04 -29.69
CA ALA A 1114 -2.82 -39.15 -30.22
C ALA A 1114 -1.96 -37.90 -29.90
N CYS A 1115 -0.67 -38.13 -29.75
CA CYS A 1115 0.33 -37.10 -29.47
C CYS A 1115 0.36 -36.05 -30.59
N TRP A 1116 0.23 -34.76 -30.24
CA TRP A 1116 0.29 -33.66 -31.22
C TRP A 1116 1.63 -33.56 -31.99
N LYS A 1117 2.68 -34.27 -31.55
CA LYS A 1117 4.02 -34.23 -32.14
C LYS A 1117 4.32 -35.43 -33.03
N CYS A 1118 4.26 -36.65 -32.50
CA CYS A 1118 4.54 -37.85 -33.28
C CYS A 1118 3.29 -38.46 -33.93
N LYS A 1119 2.07 -38.13 -33.47
CA LYS A 1119 0.80 -38.72 -33.91
C LYS A 1119 0.69 -40.26 -33.80
N GLN A 1120 1.72 -40.95 -33.28
CA GLN A 1120 1.81 -42.41 -33.20
C GLN A 1120 1.35 -43.00 -31.87
N HIS A 1121 1.66 -42.32 -30.76
CA HIS A 1121 1.33 -42.80 -29.41
C HIS A 1121 0.31 -41.90 -28.73
N GLU A 1122 -0.35 -42.43 -27.69
CA GLU A 1122 -1.24 -41.62 -26.85
C GLU A 1122 -0.47 -40.44 -26.22
N GLY A 1123 -1.02 -39.24 -26.37
CA GLY A 1123 -0.44 -38.00 -25.89
C GLY A 1123 -0.57 -37.86 -24.37
N THR A 1124 0.18 -38.65 -23.61
CA THR A 1124 0.29 -38.49 -22.15
C THR A 1124 1.20 -37.31 -21.78
N PHE A 1125 1.09 -36.79 -20.54
CA PHE A 1125 1.91 -35.66 -20.10
C PHE A 1125 3.41 -35.97 -20.17
N PHE A 1126 3.81 -37.16 -19.74
CA PHE A 1126 5.21 -37.58 -19.77
C PHE A 1126 5.70 -37.85 -21.19
N HIS A 1127 4.85 -38.44 -22.04
CA HIS A 1127 5.20 -38.69 -23.44
C HIS A 1127 5.51 -37.40 -24.21
N MET A 1128 4.63 -36.40 -24.10
CA MET A 1128 4.81 -35.13 -24.80
C MET A 1128 6.03 -34.31 -24.33
N TRP A 1129 6.47 -34.49 -23.08
CA TRP A 1129 7.63 -33.80 -22.52
C TRP A 1129 8.94 -34.58 -22.72
N TRP A 1130 8.91 -35.91 -22.76
CA TRP A 1130 10.12 -36.72 -22.73
C TRP A 1130 10.10 -37.95 -23.63
N THR A 1131 9.10 -38.85 -23.56
CA THR A 1131 9.24 -40.14 -24.28
C THR A 1131 9.00 -40.06 -25.78
N CYS A 1132 8.37 -38.99 -26.29
CA CYS A 1132 8.22 -38.71 -27.73
C CYS A 1132 9.58 -38.43 -28.40
N ASP A 1133 9.83 -39.02 -29.57
CA ASP A 1133 11.14 -38.90 -30.25
C ASP A 1133 11.48 -37.46 -30.65
N LYS A 1134 10.49 -36.69 -31.12
CA LYS A 1134 10.68 -35.25 -31.39
C LYS A 1134 11.06 -34.47 -30.12
N ALA A 1135 10.48 -34.84 -28.96
CA ALA A 1135 10.81 -34.22 -27.68
C ALA A 1135 12.23 -34.60 -27.23
N LYS A 1136 12.61 -35.89 -27.34
CA LYS A 1136 13.96 -36.36 -27.02
C LYS A 1136 15.02 -35.65 -27.85
N LYS A 1137 14.78 -35.47 -29.16
CA LYS A 1137 15.71 -34.75 -30.06
C LYS A 1137 15.98 -33.33 -29.58
N TYR A 1138 14.95 -32.60 -29.17
CA TYR A 1138 15.09 -31.26 -28.58
C TYR A 1138 15.92 -31.28 -27.30
N TRP A 1139 15.60 -32.17 -26.36
CA TRP A 1139 16.33 -32.26 -25.09
C TRP A 1139 17.80 -32.65 -25.27
N LYS A 1140 18.12 -33.48 -26.26
CA LYS A 1140 19.50 -33.87 -26.60
C LYS A 1140 20.34 -32.66 -27.04
N ILE A 1141 19.79 -31.80 -27.90
CA ILE A 1141 20.46 -30.54 -28.32
C ILE A 1141 20.75 -29.62 -27.12
N ILE A 1142 19.79 -29.51 -26.20
CA ILE A 1142 19.95 -28.70 -24.98
C ILE A 1142 21.00 -29.32 -24.05
N HIS A 1143 21.01 -30.65 -23.89
CA HIS A 1143 21.98 -31.38 -23.08
C HIS A 1143 23.41 -31.18 -23.57
N GLU A 1144 23.65 -31.36 -24.87
CA GLU A 1144 24.96 -31.13 -25.50
C GLU A 1144 25.42 -29.68 -25.33
N SER A 1145 24.50 -28.72 -25.50
CA SER A 1145 24.81 -27.29 -25.29
C SER A 1145 25.14 -26.97 -23.83
N MET A 1146 24.43 -27.58 -22.87
CA MET A 1146 24.68 -27.38 -21.43
C MET A 1146 26.02 -28.00 -21.01
N GLN A 1147 26.38 -29.16 -21.53
CA GLN A 1147 27.69 -29.79 -21.28
C GLN A 1147 28.83 -28.89 -21.77
N LYS A 1148 28.69 -28.26 -22.96
CA LYS A 1148 29.66 -27.30 -23.48
C LYS A 1148 29.79 -26.04 -22.61
N ILE A 1149 28.67 -25.52 -22.09
CA ILE A 1149 28.66 -24.31 -21.24
C ILE A 1149 29.31 -24.58 -19.88
N LEU A 1150 28.97 -25.70 -19.24
CA LEU A 1150 29.38 -25.99 -17.86
C LEU A 1150 30.67 -26.82 -17.76
N LYS A 1151 31.16 -27.37 -18.88
CA LYS A 1151 32.31 -28.27 -18.94
C LYS A 1151 32.20 -29.48 -17.98
N THR A 1152 30.98 -29.92 -17.70
CA THR A 1152 30.68 -31.02 -16.77
C THR A 1152 29.78 -32.06 -17.44
N ASN A 1153 30.06 -33.34 -17.18
CA ASN A 1153 29.30 -34.44 -17.78
C ASN A 1153 28.09 -34.79 -16.90
N HIS A 1154 26.89 -34.63 -17.45
CA HIS A 1154 25.63 -34.89 -16.76
C HIS A 1154 24.88 -36.04 -17.43
N GLN A 1155 24.23 -36.91 -16.64
CA GLN A 1155 23.42 -38.00 -17.19
C GLN A 1155 22.17 -37.48 -17.91
N PHE A 1156 21.83 -38.05 -19.08
CA PHE A 1156 20.65 -37.69 -19.87
C PHE A 1156 19.37 -38.31 -19.27
N LYS A 1157 18.94 -37.78 -18.12
CA LYS A 1157 17.81 -38.30 -17.33
C LYS A 1157 16.63 -37.32 -17.28
N PRO A 1158 15.36 -37.79 -17.39
CA PRO A 1158 14.18 -36.92 -17.42
C PRO A 1158 14.01 -36.07 -16.16
N GLU A 1159 14.29 -36.63 -14.98
CA GLU A 1159 14.13 -35.93 -13.71
C GLU A 1159 15.01 -34.68 -13.61
N PHE A 1160 16.17 -34.68 -14.28
CA PHE A 1160 17.09 -33.55 -14.35
C PHE A 1160 16.54 -32.40 -15.19
N PHE A 1161 16.00 -32.68 -16.38
CA PHE A 1161 15.51 -31.62 -17.27
C PHE A 1161 14.11 -31.13 -16.89
N LEU A 1162 13.22 -32.03 -16.44
CA LEU A 1162 11.82 -31.70 -16.19
C LEU A 1162 11.58 -31.14 -14.78
N LEU A 1163 12.23 -31.72 -13.76
CA LEU A 1163 12.08 -31.33 -12.35
C LEU A 1163 13.35 -30.71 -11.76
N GLY A 1164 14.50 -30.85 -12.41
CA GLY A 1164 15.78 -30.36 -11.92
C GLY A 1164 16.48 -31.30 -10.94
N ILE A 1165 15.99 -32.52 -10.68
CA ILE A 1165 16.55 -33.42 -9.66
C ILE A 1165 17.93 -33.90 -10.12
N THR A 1166 18.95 -33.74 -9.29
CA THR A 1166 20.33 -34.16 -9.55
C THR A 1166 21.00 -34.66 -8.28
N GLU A 1167 21.85 -35.66 -8.41
CA GLU A 1167 22.69 -36.23 -7.34
C GLU A 1167 24.14 -35.71 -7.43
N LEU A 1168 24.43 -34.81 -8.38
CA LEU A 1168 25.75 -34.23 -8.57
C LEU A 1168 26.08 -33.19 -7.48
N LYS A 1169 27.31 -33.24 -6.95
CA LYS A 1169 27.88 -32.18 -6.10
C LYS A 1169 28.25 -30.98 -6.99
N LEU A 1170 27.33 -30.05 -7.16
CA LEU A 1170 27.51 -28.83 -7.95
C LEU A 1170 27.86 -27.64 -7.04
N THR A 1171 28.65 -26.69 -7.56
CA THR A 1171 28.78 -25.38 -6.91
C THR A 1171 27.44 -24.64 -6.96
N GLU A 1172 27.24 -23.67 -6.04
CA GLU A 1172 25.99 -22.88 -6.03
C GLU A 1172 25.73 -22.14 -7.35
N ASN A 1173 26.78 -21.68 -8.04
CA ASN A 1173 26.64 -20.97 -9.31
C ASN A 1173 26.25 -21.90 -10.47
N GLU A 1174 26.83 -23.10 -10.54
CA GLU A 1174 26.47 -24.11 -11.54
C GLU A 1174 25.01 -24.56 -11.38
N GLU A 1175 24.56 -24.81 -10.14
CA GLU A 1175 23.17 -25.15 -9.85
C GLU A 1175 22.21 -24.05 -10.34
N LEU A 1176 22.57 -22.78 -10.11
CA LEU A 1176 21.77 -21.64 -10.54
C LEU A 1176 21.69 -21.51 -12.06
N LEU A 1177 22.81 -21.66 -12.76
CA LEU A 1177 22.87 -21.64 -14.23
C LEU A 1177 22.07 -22.81 -14.83
N ILE A 1178 22.21 -24.03 -14.30
CA ILE A 1178 21.42 -25.20 -14.72
C ILE A 1178 19.93 -24.95 -14.59
N ASN A 1179 19.50 -24.38 -13.46
CA ASN A 1179 18.10 -24.04 -13.24
C ASN A 1179 17.59 -23.03 -14.29
N TYR A 1180 18.34 -21.97 -14.58
CA TYR A 1180 17.98 -21.00 -15.62
C TYR A 1180 17.95 -21.62 -17.02
N MET A 1181 18.94 -22.45 -17.37
CA MET A 1181 19.02 -23.14 -18.67
C MET A 1181 17.87 -24.10 -18.91
N THR A 1182 17.59 -24.98 -17.97
CA THR A 1182 16.50 -25.96 -18.08
C THR A 1182 15.13 -25.28 -18.09
N THR A 1183 14.96 -24.19 -17.33
CA THR A 1183 13.71 -23.45 -17.30
C THR A 1183 13.49 -22.64 -18.58
N ALA A 1184 14.55 -22.04 -19.14
CA ALA A 1184 14.49 -21.40 -20.45
C ALA A 1184 14.04 -22.40 -21.52
N ALA A 1185 14.60 -23.62 -21.50
CA ALA A 1185 14.25 -24.68 -22.43
C ALA A 1185 12.78 -25.09 -22.27
N ARG A 1186 12.31 -25.35 -21.04
CA ARG A 1186 10.90 -25.67 -20.76
C ARG A 1186 9.95 -24.57 -21.22
N ILE A 1187 10.27 -23.30 -21.00
CA ILE A 1187 9.42 -22.17 -21.39
C ILE A 1187 9.30 -22.09 -22.92
N ILE A 1188 10.40 -22.27 -23.65
CA ILE A 1188 10.41 -22.21 -25.10
C ILE A 1188 9.70 -23.42 -25.69
N TYR A 1189 9.99 -24.63 -25.21
CA TYR A 1189 9.28 -25.84 -25.63
C TYR A 1189 7.77 -25.76 -25.41
N ALA A 1190 7.34 -25.19 -24.27
CA ALA A 1190 5.93 -24.97 -23.95
C ALA A 1190 5.21 -24.00 -24.91
N LYS A 1191 5.92 -23.13 -25.65
CA LYS A 1191 5.30 -22.28 -26.69
C LYS A 1191 4.84 -23.12 -27.89
N TYR A 1192 5.59 -24.18 -28.19
CA TYR A 1192 5.32 -25.16 -29.26
C TYR A 1192 4.52 -26.36 -28.75
N TRP A 1193 3.82 -26.23 -27.61
CA TRP A 1193 3.20 -27.37 -26.93
C TRP A 1193 2.15 -28.09 -27.77
N ARG A 1194 1.33 -27.35 -28.53
CA ARG A 1194 0.29 -27.89 -29.44
C ARG A 1194 0.74 -28.08 -30.87
N GLN A 1195 1.95 -27.63 -31.19
CA GLN A 1195 2.49 -27.68 -32.55
C GLN A 1195 3.27 -28.98 -32.74
N GLU A 1196 3.31 -29.43 -33.99
CA GLU A 1196 4.08 -30.61 -34.38
C GLU A 1196 5.59 -30.35 -34.31
N GLU A 1197 6.00 -29.11 -34.60
CA GLU A 1197 7.37 -28.61 -34.57
C GLU A 1197 7.96 -28.52 -33.16
N THR A 1198 9.29 -28.47 -33.09
CA THR A 1198 10.07 -28.22 -31.88
C THR A 1198 10.92 -26.95 -32.04
N PRO A 1199 11.17 -26.21 -30.95
CA PRO A 1199 11.97 -25.00 -31.02
C PRO A 1199 13.44 -25.27 -31.38
N ASP A 1200 14.11 -24.28 -31.96
CA ASP A 1200 15.56 -24.30 -32.20
C ASP A 1200 16.38 -23.89 -30.96
N ALA A 1201 17.70 -24.10 -31.03
CA ALA A 1201 18.63 -23.76 -29.96
C ALA A 1201 18.87 -22.23 -29.82
N ASP A 1202 18.62 -21.43 -30.86
CA ASP A 1202 18.84 -19.99 -30.87
C ASP A 1202 17.75 -19.26 -30.08
N GLN A 1203 16.50 -19.69 -30.21
CA GLN A 1203 15.36 -19.24 -29.42
C GLN A 1203 15.56 -19.52 -27.93
N TRP A 1204 16.19 -20.64 -27.59
CA TRP A 1204 16.59 -20.95 -26.21
C TRP A 1204 17.68 -20.01 -25.69
N LEU A 1205 18.72 -19.74 -26.48
CA LEU A 1205 19.78 -18.78 -26.11
C LEU A 1205 19.25 -17.35 -25.95
N LEU A 1206 18.36 -16.90 -26.83
CA LEU A 1206 17.69 -15.60 -26.68
C LEU A 1206 16.92 -15.53 -25.35
N LYS A 1207 16.21 -16.61 -24.99
CA LYS A 1207 15.49 -16.67 -23.72
C LYS A 1207 16.43 -16.63 -22.51
N LEU A 1208 17.59 -17.28 -22.60
CA LEU A 1208 18.63 -17.21 -21.57
C LEU A 1208 19.17 -15.78 -21.38
N MET A 1209 19.37 -15.04 -22.47
CA MET A 1209 19.80 -13.64 -22.40
C MET A 1209 18.75 -12.73 -21.76
N GLU A 1210 17.46 -12.95 -22.04
CA GLU A 1210 16.38 -12.25 -21.32
C GLU A 1210 16.43 -12.54 -19.81
N ILE A 1211 16.63 -13.81 -19.41
CA ILE A 1211 16.71 -14.23 -18.01
C ILE A 1211 17.90 -13.56 -17.33
N LYS A 1212 19.09 -13.56 -17.96
CA LYS A 1212 20.28 -12.87 -17.45
C LYS A 1212 20.02 -11.39 -17.13
N ASN A 1213 19.37 -10.66 -18.04
CA ASN A 1213 19.07 -9.24 -17.84
C ASN A 1213 18.14 -9.03 -16.63
N MET A 1214 17.10 -9.86 -16.52
CA MET A 1214 16.17 -9.82 -15.38
C MET A 1214 16.86 -10.21 -14.07
N ASP A 1215 17.76 -11.18 -14.12
CA ASP A 1215 18.54 -11.64 -12.99
C ASP A 1215 19.44 -10.52 -12.44
N ARG A 1216 20.19 -9.86 -13.33
CA ARG A 1216 21.03 -8.70 -13.02
C ARG A 1216 20.23 -7.52 -12.45
N LEU A 1217 19.07 -7.22 -13.03
CA LEU A 1217 18.14 -6.21 -12.50
C LEU A 1217 17.72 -6.51 -11.07
N THR A 1218 17.29 -7.76 -10.84
CA THR A 1218 16.87 -8.20 -9.52
C THR A 1218 18.04 -8.10 -8.53
N TYR A 1219 19.26 -8.41 -8.96
CA TYR A 1219 20.47 -8.29 -8.13
C TYR A 1219 20.72 -6.84 -7.71
N ILE A 1220 20.69 -5.91 -8.65
CA ILE A 1220 20.88 -4.49 -8.38
C ILE A 1220 19.82 -3.99 -7.39
N ILE A 1221 18.54 -4.37 -7.58
CA ILE A 1221 17.43 -3.96 -6.72
C ILE A 1221 17.55 -4.55 -5.31
N THR A 1222 17.92 -5.83 -5.18
CA THR A 1222 18.06 -6.49 -3.87
C THR A 1222 19.26 -5.99 -3.09
N LYS A 1223 20.41 -5.76 -3.77
CA LYS A 1223 21.57 -5.06 -3.18
C LYS A 1223 21.19 -3.67 -2.67
N HIS A 1224 20.34 -2.95 -3.41
CA HIS A 1224 19.78 -1.66 -2.96
C HIS A 1224 18.86 -1.75 -1.73
N GLN A 1225 18.22 -2.90 -1.52
CA GLN A 1225 17.34 -3.13 -0.39
C GLN A 1225 18.09 -3.62 0.86
N GLY A 1226 19.43 -3.74 0.79
CA GLY A 1226 20.24 -4.30 1.87
C GLY A 1226 20.02 -5.81 2.05
N VAL A 1227 19.46 -6.49 1.06
CA VAL A 1227 19.28 -7.94 1.09
C VAL A 1227 20.56 -8.58 0.56
N PRO A 1228 21.27 -9.40 1.36
CA PRO A 1228 22.49 -10.05 0.91
C PRO A 1228 22.13 -10.97 -0.25
N ARG A 1229 22.74 -10.71 -1.40
CA ARG A 1229 22.59 -11.52 -2.60
C ARG A 1229 23.95 -11.63 -3.27
N ARG A 1230 24.32 -12.84 -3.69
CA ARG A 1230 25.51 -13.10 -4.51
C ARG A 1230 25.19 -12.85 -5.99
N SER A 1231 26.15 -12.34 -6.74
CA SER A 1231 25.98 -12.16 -8.18
C SER A 1231 26.11 -13.52 -8.88
N THR A 1232 25.17 -13.83 -9.77
CA THR A 1232 25.31 -14.98 -10.67
C THR A 1232 26.45 -14.71 -11.65
N ASP A 1233 27.40 -15.65 -11.77
CA ASP A 1233 28.44 -15.57 -12.79
C ASP A 1233 27.91 -16.15 -14.10
N TRP A 1234 27.62 -15.25 -15.04
CA TRP A 1234 27.16 -15.58 -16.39
C TRP A 1234 28.29 -15.74 -17.41
N LYS A 1235 29.57 -15.62 -17.01
CA LYS A 1235 30.72 -15.74 -17.93
C LYS A 1235 30.69 -17.03 -18.78
N PRO A 1236 30.42 -18.23 -18.24
CA PRO A 1236 30.44 -19.46 -19.04
C PRO A 1236 29.44 -19.43 -20.20
N VAL A 1237 28.24 -18.89 -19.96
CA VAL A 1237 27.20 -18.73 -20.98
C VAL A 1237 27.62 -17.69 -22.04
N LEU A 1238 28.26 -16.60 -21.62
CA LEU A 1238 28.72 -15.55 -22.55
C LEU A 1238 29.87 -16.03 -23.43
N VAL A 1239 30.81 -16.80 -22.86
CA VAL A 1239 31.91 -17.43 -23.59
C VAL A 1239 31.37 -18.44 -24.60
N TYR A 1240 30.42 -19.29 -24.23
CA TYR A 1240 29.77 -20.21 -25.17
C TYR A 1240 29.07 -19.47 -26.32
N ILE A 1241 28.35 -18.38 -26.00
CA ILE A 1241 27.73 -17.53 -27.03
C ILE A 1241 28.80 -16.90 -27.93
N GLN A 1242 29.96 -16.53 -27.41
CA GLN A 1242 31.07 -15.99 -28.21
C GLN A 1242 31.75 -17.07 -29.06
N GLN A 1243 32.00 -18.26 -28.52
CA GLN A 1243 32.64 -19.37 -29.24
C GLN A 1243 31.75 -19.94 -30.34
N ARG A 1244 30.43 -20.02 -30.10
CA ARG A 1244 29.45 -20.36 -31.13
C ARG A 1244 29.43 -19.34 -32.29
N ARG A 1245 29.90 -18.10 -32.08
CA ARG A 1245 30.11 -17.10 -33.16
C ARG A 1245 31.35 -17.37 -34.01
N MET A 1246 32.40 -17.99 -33.46
CA MET A 1246 33.60 -18.31 -34.24
C MET A 1246 33.37 -19.49 -35.18
N THR A 1247 32.48 -20.41 -34.84
CA THR A 1247 32.14 -21.57 -35.69
C THR A 1247 31.22 -21.23 -36.86
N THR A 1248 30.54 -20.08 -36.84
CA THR A 1248 29.70 -19.60 -37.97
C THR A 1248 30.44 -18.60 -38.89
N PHE A 1249 31.73 -18.36 -38.64
CA PHE A 1249 32.62 -17.55 -39.49
C PHE A 1249 33.57 -18.42 -40.35
N ILE A 1250 33.55 -19.75 -40.17
CA ILE A 1250 34.40 -20.73 -40.89
C ILE A 1250 33.55 -21.70 -41.74
N GLN A 1251 32.25 -21.42 -41.89
CA GLN A 1251 31.40 -21.96 -42.97
C GLN A 1251 30.78 -20.77 -43.68
#